data_AF-A0AAU8N2U0-F1
#
_entry.id   AF-A0AAU8N2U0-F1
#
_cell.length_a   1.000
_cell.length_b   1.000
_cell.length_c   1.000
_cell.angle_alpha   90.00
_cell.angle_beta   90.00
_cell.angle_gamma   90.00
#
_symmetry.space_group_name_H-M   'P 1'
#
loop_
_entity.id
_entity.type
_entity.pdbx_description
1 polymer ?
#
loop_
_entity_poly.entity_id
_entity_poly.type
_entity_poly.pdbx_seq_one_letter_code
_entity_poly.pdbx_strand_id
1 'polypeptide(L)'
;MGLNMVSNATGRPQPTEDFEPFHPAVNRVPALRTLSTKASALGNLSQDLFADGPALGHDHLHPDRWSGSIDVEMTVRTPLVFGTQTTDGERTFVDVPVDDSGTPVIAPTMVKGMISRAYETLTCSRFRVFGDAENRSGARRTPDDRSRRLTYRGDAASALGLVPIRVSREDAEGLVGELFYGDTRAQGEYREGNDVYPVMRAAAIQSGLEGHARRIFDDKTLERMAPHGRRIRCHLTLCLHGDRDKRSHKKARYAYWQVTHIHNGSDFVEVFKIHDSVTTVDDMDDVSGYVCRTAPPGAPPDRLFTRKHDERFFFDVSEGGATEVRIDPHVRERYRAVVDSYVLHRKNDSPRKRRTPNRATYAAQQAGDDPHEAERASSLAVGDVAFAVVEETDGAPMVREIVPTMIGRHAYVKSPQTLAEAQGILPVSRAEEASPADRLFGYVVPAAAEGATGGDVAVRGRIAVGPVDGSRALVSTKEKRLTPLLPPKPSSARRFLTDAHGRTPMGTGKEPLRRDRYFTDGQLLGSAAYPVHRRLLEGKDLDSDGFPKRAVTAASLDGRVQNNEAVHLTARSWLTAGSVLRCTVSFTNLSSDELGALVWVLTPENLVPQEERITGARARSLVGYLRMGLGKPFGLGTIEVRIADGGLRAVRGDHLAERYAGLGGCLGQEVTTYSPADFPLPDEDTLRKTPWVQGLQCAAFGYTDGHPVRHMSLAENKVNNQTEGESGEPKPGRGLAPTDLCVADPDPIRVAPPPPRPARGNRRAVR
;
A
#
# COMPACT_ATOMS: atom_id res chain seq x y z
N MET A 1 -30.60 -46.35 -32.15
CA MET A 1 -31.55 -45.30 -32.55
C MET A 1 -31.34 -44.13 -31.59
N GLY A 2 -30.45 -43.18 -31.89
CA GLY A 2 -30.76 -41.98 -32.69
C GLY A 2 -31.27 -40.86 -31.76
N LEU A 3 -30.37 -40.09 -31.14
CA LEU A 3 -30.13 -38.65 -31.41
C LEU A 3 -31.37 -37.73 -31.21
N ASN A 4 -31.37 -36.89 -30.18
CA ASN A 4 -31.21 -35.44 -30.38
C ASN A 4 -31.02 -34.63 -29.08
N MET A 5 -30.10 -33.68 -29.19
CA MET A 5 -29.76 -32.61 -28.25
C MET A 5 -30.88 -31.57 -28.15
N VAL A 6 -31.12 -31.00 -26.96
CA VAL A 6 -31.38 -29.56 -26.80
C VAL A 6 -30.64 -29.06 -25.57
N SER A 7 -29.65 -28.21 -25.83
CA SER A 7 -28.97 -27.34 -24.88
C SER A 7 -29.91 -26.26 -24.34
N ASN A 8 -29.96 -26.09 -23.02
CA ASN A 8 -30.35 -24.83 -22.40
C ASN A 8 -29.21 -24.33 -21.51
N ALA A 9 -28.20 -23.76 -22.17
CA ALA A 9 -27.21 -22.89 -21.53
C ALA A 9 -27.80 -21.47 -21.50
N THR A 10 -28.58 -21.17 -20.46
CA THR A 10 -28.97 -19.80 -20.09
C THR A 10 -28.68 -19.56 -18.62
N GLY A 11 -27.44 -19.82 -18.22
CA GLY A 11 -26.89 -19.24 -17.00
C GLY A 11 -26.75 -17.74 -17.20
N ARG A 12 -27.73 -16.94 -16.76
CA ARG A 12 -27.55 -15.49 -16.59
C ARG A 12 -26.27 -15.28 -15.78
N PRO A 13 -25.34 -14.39 -16.19
CA PRO A 13 -24.27 -13.97 -15.29
C PRO A 13 -24.92 -13.43 -14.03
N GLN A 14 -24.50 -13.93 -12.85
CA GLN A 14 -24.96 -13.34 -11.60
C GLN A 14 -24.69 -11.83 -11.66
N PRO A 15 -25.64 -10.97 -11.22
CA PRO A 15 -25.40 -9.54 -11.17
C PRO A 15 -24.16 -9.31 -10.31
N THR A 16 -23.15 -8.68 -10.87
CA THR A 16 -21.97 -8.27 -10.13
C THR A 16 -22.43 -7.29 -9.05
N GLU A 17 -22.15 -7.56 -7.77
CA GLU A 17 -22.30 -6.60 -6.64
C GLU A 17 -21.45 -5.32 -6.82
N ASP A 18 -20.88 -5.11 -8.01
CA ASP A 18 -20.10 -3.94 -8.36
C ASP A 18 -20.97 -2.69 -8.25
N PHE A 19 -20.40 -1.64 -7.67
CA PHE A 19 -21.00 -0.33 -7.45
C PHE A 19 -22.13 -0.28 -6.40
N GLU A 20 -22.42 -1.39 -5.71
CA GLU A 20 -23.25 -1.38 -4.50
C GLU A 20 -22.48 -0.87 -3.28
N PRO A 21 -23.13 -0.14 -2.34
CA PRO A 21 -22.46 0.38 -1.15
C PRO A 21 -21.82 -0.73 -0.30
N PHE A 22 -20.59 -0.50 0.15
CA PHE A 22 -19.83 -1.49 0.92
C PHE A 22 -18.84 -0.86 1.90
N HIS A 23 -18.49 -1.63 2.93
CA HIS A 23 -17.40 -1.31 3.85
C HIS A 23 -16.07 -1.93 3.42
N PRO A 24 -14.95 -1.20 3.49
CA PRO A 24 -13.65 -1.77 3.14
C PRO A 24 -13.21 -2.88 4.10
N ALA A 25 -12.89 -4.05 3.56
CA ALA A 25 -12.29 -5.17 4.31
C ALA A 25 -10.91 -4.86 4.91
N VAL A 26 -10.29 -3.76 4.47
CA VAL A 26 -9.04 -3.23 5.04
C VAL A 26 -9.21 -1.73 5.21
N ASN A 27 -9.04 -1.29 6.44
CA ASN A 27 -9.03 0.10 6.85
C ASN A 27 -7.81 0.34 7.76
N ARG A 28 -7.81 1.41 8.55
CA ARG A 28 -6.71 1.73 9.47
C ARG A 28 -7.21 2.32 10.79
N VAL A 29 -6.46 2.04 11.85
CA VAL A 29 -6.55 2.76 13.12
C VAL A 29 -5.38 3.75 13.17
N PRO A 30 -5.61 5.03 13.47
CA PRO A 30 -4.54 6.02 13.55
C PRO A 30 -3.58 5.71 14.69
N ALA A 31 -2.28 5.93 14.50
CA ALA A 31 -1.26 5.77 15.54
C ALA A 31 -0.76 7.14 16.03
N LEU A 32 -1.57 7.86 16.83
CA LEU A 32 -1.33 9.26 17.21
C LEU A 32 -0.33 9.41 18.38
N ARG A 33 0.86 8.84 18.21
CA ARG A 33 1.85 8.68 19.27
C ARG A 33 2.40 9.99 19.84
N THR A 34 2.68 10.98 18.99
CA THR A 34 3.10 12.32 19.45
C THR A 34 2.03 12.98 20.31
N LEU A 35 0.75 12.74 20.00
CA LEU A 35 -0.36 13.27 20.78
C LEU A 35 -0.51 12.53 22.11
N SER A 36 -0.44 11.19 22.12
CA SER A 36 -0.58 10.40 23.34
C SER A 36 0.57 10.61 24.32
N THR A 37 1.81 10.62 23.84
CA THR A 37 3.01 10.90 24.66
C THR A 37 2.97 12.32 25.26
N LYS A 38 2.57 13.32 24.48
CA LYS A 38 2.40 14.69 24.98
C LYS A 38 1.28 14.79 26.02
N ALA A 39 0.14 14.13 25.79
CA ALA A 39 -0.95 14.10 26.75
C ALA A 39 -0.52 13.44 28.07
N SER A 40 0.30 12.39 27.99
CA SER A 40 0.89 11.73 29.17
C SER A 40 1.86 12.63 29.93
N ALA A 41 2.76 13.32 29.22
CA ALA A 41 3.68 14.29 29.83
C ALA A 41 2.96 15.46 30.55
N LEU A 42 1.75 15.80 30.10
CA LEU A 42 0.89 16.81 30.73
C LEU A 42 0.02 16.25 31.87
N GLY A 43 0.09 14.95 32.15
CA GLY A 43 -0.70 14.30 33.21
C GLY A 43 -2.16 14.02 32.83
N ASN A 44 -2.52 14.12 31.54
CA ASN A 44 -3.88 13.82 31.05
C ASN A 44 -4.10 12.34 30.74
N LEU A 45 -3.01 11.57 30.59
CA LEU A 45 -3.02 10.13 30.37
C LEU A 45 -1.94 9.47 31.22
N SER A 46 -2.18 8.26 31.72
CA SER A 46 -1.21 7.46 32.47
C SER A 46 0.21 7.45 31.85
N GLN A 47 1.23 7.66 32.68
CA GLN A 47 2.63 7.53 32.26
C GLN A 47 3.02 6.08 31.98
N ASP A 48 2.49 5.14 32.76
CA ASP A 48 2.77 3.72 32.55
C ASP A 48 2.27 3.21 31.19
N LEU A 49 1.18 3.80 30.67
CA LEU A 49 0.53 3.38 29.42
C LEU A 49 0.89 4.18 28.17
N PHE A 50 1.60 5.31 28.30
CA PHE A 50 1.89 6.18 27.16
C PHE A 50 3.28 6.82 27.15
N ALA A 51 4.04 6.76 28.24
CA ALA A 51 5.42 7.25 28.27
C ALA A 51 6.41 6.19 27.78
N ASP A 52 7.49 6.69 27.19
CA ASP A 52 8.64 5.88 26.78
C ASP A 52 9.64 5.79 27.92
N GLY A 53 10.32 4.66 28.00
CA GLY A 53 11.38 4.46 28.98
C GLY A 53 11.89 3.03 28.96
N PRO A 54 13.02 2.78 29.65
CA PRO A 54 13.58 1.44 29.73
C PRO A 54 12.60 0.49 30.41
N ALA A 55 12.62 -0.77 29.97
CA ALA A 55 11.94 -1.82 30.70
C ALA A 55 12.64 -2.05 32.05
N LEU A 56 11.84 -2.24 33.11
CA LEU A 56 12.36 -2.64 34.41
C LEU A 56 13.11 -3.98 34.32
N GLY A 57 14.03 -4.25 35.25
CA GLY A 57 14.76 -5.52 35.37
C GLY A 57 13.92 -6.68 35.91
N HIS A 58 14.30 -7.92 35.58
CA HIS A 58 13.64 -9.14 36.10
C HIS A 58 14.28 -9.68 37.38
N ASP A 59 15.21 -8.93 37.97
CA ASP A 59 16.08 -9.33 39.08
C ASP A 59 15.41 -9.24 40.46
N HIS A 60 14.36 -8.44 40.62
CA HIS A 60 13.62 -8.32 41.88
C HIS A 60 12.12 -8.08 41.67
N LEU A 61 11.35 -8.26 42.76
CA LEU A 61 9.94 -7.89 42.82
C LEU A 61 9.82 -6.43 43.22
N HIS A 62 9.08 -5.65 42.45
CA HIS A 62 8.81 -4.24 42.79
C HIS A 62 7.65 -4.16 43.77
N PRO A 63 7.81 -3.50 44.95
CA PRO A 63 6.81 -3.51 46.02
C PRO A 63 5.39 -3.12 45.60
N ASP A 64 5.27 -2.13 44.72
CA ASP A 64 4.04 -1.50 44.24
C ASP A 64 3.45 -2.15 42.98
N ARG A 65 4.07 -3.20 42.46
CA ARG A 65 3.68 -3.85 41.20
C ARG A 65 3.07 -5.23 41.41
N TRP A 66 2.31 -5.69 40.44
CA TRP A 66 1.51 -6.90 40.50
C TRP A 66 2.13 -8.02 39.68
N SER A 67 2.08 -9.24 40.23
CA SER A 67 2.46 -10.48 39.56
C SER A 67 1.34 -11.51 39.70
N GLY A 68 1.18 -12.41 38.74
CA GLY A 68 0.11 -13.39 38.77
C GLY A 68 -0.21 -14.02 37.42
N SER A 69 -1.48 -14.36 37.22
CA SER A 69 -1.96 -15.05 36.02
C SER A 69 -3.40 -14.73 35.67
N ILE A 70 -3.72 -14.79 34.38
CA ILE A 70 -5.06 -14.62 33.82
C ILE A 70 -5.40 -15.87 33.00
N ASP A 71 -6.41 -16.63 33.41
CA ASP A 71 -6.96 -17.69 32.56
C ASP A 71 -7.88 -17.07 31.51
N VAL A 72 -7.59 -17.36 30.25
CA VAL A 72 -8.28 -16.79 29.09
C VAL A 72 -8.99 -17.90 28.33
N GLU A 73 -10.28 -17.71 28.09
CA GLU A 73 -11.07 -18.49 27.15
C GLU A 73 -11.23 -17.74 25.82
N MET A 74 -10.97 -18.43 24.72
CA MET A 74 -11.05 -17.90 23.37
C MET A 74 -12.05 -18.73 22.57
N THR A 75 -13.17 -18.12 22.18
CA THR A 75 -14.19 -18.76 21.35
C THR A 75 -14.03 -18.31 19.89
N VAL A 76 -13.81 -19.28 19.00
CA VAL A 76 -13.73 -19.04 17.55
C VAL A 76 -15.13 -18.73 17.02
N ARG A 77 -15.33 -17.51 16.51
CA ARG A 77 -16.63 -17.04 16.00
C ARG A 77 -16.74 -17.07 14.48
N THR A 78 -15.63 -17.08 13.77
CA THR A 78 -15.55 -17.37 12.33
C THR A 78 -14.40 -18.34 12.06
N PRO A 79 -14.44 -19.13 10.96
CA PRO A 79 -13.40 -20.10 10.64
C PRO A 79 -11.98 -19.56 10.82
N LEU A 80 -11.15 -20.31 11.55
CA LEU A 80 -9.78 -19.93 11.86
C LEU A 80 -8.82 -20.79 11.03
N VAL A 81 -8.13 -20.13 10.09
CA VAL A 81 -7.13 -20.74 9.21
C VAL A 81 -5.73 -20.36 9.71
N PHE A 82 -4.90 -21.35 10.04
CA PHE A 82 -3.52 -21.18 10.49
C PHE A 82 -2.78 -22.52 10.39
N GLY A 83 -1.47 -22.48 10.63
CA GLY A 83 -0.66 -23.68 10.79
C GLY A 83 0.44 -23.80 9.76
N THR A 84 0.86 -25.04 9.50
CA THR A 84 2.00 -25.35 8.64
C THR A 84 1.67 -25.01 7.21
N GLN A 85 2.50 -24.18 6.58
CA GLN A 85 2.38 -23.88 5.16
C GLN A 85 3.33 -24.77 4.38
N THR A 86 2.80 -25.49 3.39
CA THR A 86 3.57 -26.35 2.49
C THR A 86 3.35 -25.91 1.05
N THR A 87 4.33 -26.19 0.20
CA THR A 87 4.25 -25.92 -1.23
C THR A 87 4.41 -27.24 -1.99
N ASP A 88 3.47 -27.53 -2.89
CA ASP A 88 3.54 -28.66 -3.82
C ASP A 88 3.32 -28.12 -5.24
N GLY A 89 4.38 -28.18 -6.06
CA GLY A 89 4.45 -27.48 -7.33
C GLY A 89 4.28 -25.96 -7.16
N GLU A 90 3.30 -25.39 -7.86
CA GLU A 90 2.95 -23.96 -7.73
C GLU A 90 1.91 -23.71 -6.62
N ARG A 91 1.37 -24.73 -5.96
CA ARG A 91 0.25 -24.57 -5.00
C ARG A 91 0.77 -24.43 -3.58
N THR A 92 0.20 -23.50 -2.83
CA THR A 92 0.46 -23.34 -1.40
C THR A 92 -0.71 -23.90 -0.61
N PHE A 93 -0.41 -24.72 0.40
CA PHE A 93 -1.39 -25.32 1.30
C PHE A 93 -1.16 -24.86 2.73
N VAL A 94 -2.21 -24.86 3.54
CA VAL A 94 -2.11 -24.68 4.99
C VAL A 94 -2.91 -25.76 5.71
N ASP A 95 -2.28 -26.32 6.74
CA ASP A 95 -2.80 -27.39 7.57
C ASP A 95 -2.72 -26.98 9.05
N VAL A 96 -3.82 -27.17 9.79
CA VAL A 96 -3.83 -27.07 11.24
C VAL A 96 -2.94 -28.19 11.79
N PRO A 97 -1.86 -27.87 12.51
CA PRO A 97 -1.03 -28.89 13.13
C PRO A 97 -1.83 -29.57 14.24
N VAL A 98 -1.68 -30.88 14.33
CA VAL A 98 -2.29 -31.72 15.37
C VAL A 98 -1.20 -32.53 16.08
N ASP A 99 -1.42 -32.86 17.34
CA ASP A 99 -0.57 -33.78 18.09
C ASP A 99 -0.89 -35.25 17.78
N ASP A 100 -0.18 -36.17 18.44
CA ASP A 100 -0.37 -37.62 18.26
C ASP A 100 -1.79 -38.11 18.61
N SER A 101 -2.54 -37.33 19.38
CA SER A 101 -3.95 -37.61 19.74
C SER A 101 -4.95 -37.03 18.72
N GLY A 102 -4.47 -36.31 17.71
CA GLY A 102 -5.31 -35.57 16.76
C GLY A 102 -5.83 -34.24 17.30
N THR A 103 -5.36 -33.78 18.45
CA THR A 103 -5.77 -32.50 19.06
C THR A 103 -5.02 -31.35 18.39
N PRO A 104 -5.69 -30.25 18.01
CA PRO A 104 -5.03 -29.09 17.41
C PRO A 104 -3.96 -28.47 18.29
N VAL A 105 -2.80 -28.18 17.70
CA VAL A 105 -1.68 -27.51 18.35
C VAL A 105 -1.70 -26.03 17.99
N ILE A 106 -2.06 -25.18 18.94
CA ILE A 106 -2.05 -23.72 18.75
C ILE A 106 -0.77 -23.16 19.37
N ALA A 107 0.05 -22.47 18.58
CA ALA A 107 1.25 -21.84 19.11
C ALA A 107 0.89 -20.70 20.07
N PRO A 108 1.44 -20.65 21.31
CA PRO A 108 1.19 -19.55 22.26
C PRO A 108 1.54 -18.16 21.69
N THR A 109 2.47 -18.11 20.73
CA THR A 109 2.84 -16.88 20.00
C THR A 109 1.69 -16.29 19.19
N MET A 110 0.72 -17.10 18.73
CA MET A 110 -0.47 -16.59 18.05
C MET A 110 -1.37 -15.80 18.99
N VAL A 111 -1.58 -16.32 20.21
CA VAL A 111 -2.36 -15.65 21.26
C VAL A 111 -1.62 -14.39 21.72
N LYS A 112 -0.31 -14.47 21.95
CA LYS A 112 0.53 -13.30 22.26
C LYS A 112 0.43 -12.24 21.17
N GLY A 113 0.48 -12.64 19.90
CA GLY A 113 0.34 -11.75 18.75
C GLY A 113 -1.03 -11.07 18.67
N MET A 114 -2.10 -11.80 19.00
CA MET A 114 -3.47 -11.26 19.04
C MET A 114 -3.63 -10.21 20.14
N ILE A 115 -3.19 -10.52 21.37
CA ILE A 115 -3.31 -9.61 22.52
C ILE A 115 -2.39 -8.39 22.35
N SER A 116 -1.13 -8.59 21.94
CA SER A 116 -0.18 -7.49 21.71
C SER A 116 -0.69 -6.47 20.71
N ARG A 117 -1.33 -6.89 19.60
CA ARG A 117 -1.86 -5.94 18.61
C ARG A 117 -2.95 -5.04 19.17
N ALA A 118 -3.83 -5.57 20.00
CA ALA A 118 -4.88 -4.79 20.64
C ALA A 118 -4.30 -3.85 21.71
N TYR A 119 -3.36 -4.33 22.52
CA TYR A 119 -2.66 -3.53 23.52
C TYR A 119 -1.80 -2.41 22.89
N GLU A 120 -1.07 -2.72 21.81
CA GLU A 120 -0.30 -1.74 21.04
C GLU A 120 -1.19 -0.61 20.53
N THR A 121 -2.39 -0.96 20.04
CA THR A 121 -3.35 0.02 19.53
C THR A 121 -3.92 0.87 20.67
N LEU A 122 -4.33 0.26 21.79
CA LEU A 122 -4.85 0.96 22.96
C LEU A 122 -3.84 2.00 23.51
N THR A 123 -2.56 1.62 23.55
CA THR A 123 -1.47 2.44 24.11
C THR A 123 -0.76 3.35 23.10
N CYS A 124 -1.18 3.38 21.82
CA CYS A 124 -0.44 4.07 20.75
C CYS A 124 1.06 3.73 20.75
N SER A 125 1.38 2.46 21.00
CA SER A 125 2.75 1.96 21.06
C SER A 125 3.42 1.89 19.69
N ARG A 126 4.74 1.70 19.69
CA ARG A 126 5.55 1.57 18.47
C ARG A 126 5.16 0.32 17.68
N PHE A 127 5.50 0.30 16.39
CA PHE A 127 5.34 -0.90 15.59
C PHE A 127 6.44 -1.90 15.90
N ARG A 128 6.05 -3.04 16.45
CA ARG A 128 6.97 -4.16 16.73
C ARG A 128 7.69 -4.69 15.47
N VAL A 129 7.07 -4.57 14.31
CA VAL A 129 7.61 -4.98 13.01
C VAL A 129 7.28 -3.91 11.98
N PHE A 130 8.30 -3.45 11.25
CA PHE A 130 8.13 -2.49 10.16
C PHE A 130 9.04 -2.89 8.98
N GLY A 131 8.44 -3.40 7.91
CA GLY A 131 9.16 -4.03 6.79
C GLY A 131 9.69 -5.44 7.10
N ASP A 132 10.21 -6.12 6.06
CA ASP A 132 10.77 -7.48 6.18
C ASP A 132 12.03 -7.55 7.05
N ALA A 133 12.20 -8.68 7.75
CA ALA A 133 13.40 -8.98 8.52
C ALA A 133 14.64 -9.20 7.63
N GLU A 134 14.47 -9.75 6.42
CA GLU A 134 15.57 -10.03 5.49
C GLU A 134 16.16 -8.77 4.84
N ASN A 135 15.40 -7.67 4.77
CA ASN A 135 15.91 -6.37 4.30
C ASN A 135 16.90 -5.73 5.28
N ARG A 136 17.03 -6.27 6.50
CA ARG A 136 17.82 -5.68 7.60
C ARG A 136 19.32 -5.99 7.52
N SER A 137 19.71 -7.02 6.75
CA SER A 137 21.12 -7.37 6.52
C SER A 137 21.72 -6.70 5.28
N GLY A 138 20.95 -5.88 4.55
CA GLY A 138 21.38 -5.19 3.33
C GLY A 138 21.65 -6.09 2.11
N ALA A 139 21.66 -7.42 2.29
CA ALA A 139 22.11 -8.38 1.28
C ALA A 139 21.05 -8.72 0.21
N ARG A 140 19.74 -8.53 0.50
CA ARG A 140 18.65 -8.75 -0.47
C ARG A 140 17.60 -7.64 -0.38
N ARG A 141 17.25 -7.09 -1.54
CA ARG A 141 16.19 -6.09 -1.73
C ARG A 141 14.85 -6.80 -1.93
N THR A 142 13.91 -6.71 -0.99
CA THR A 142 12.56 -7.29 -1.14
C THR A 142 11.51 -6.23 -1.51
N PRO A 143 10.33 -6.64 -2.03
CA PRO A 143 9.22 -5.73 -2.28
C PRO A 143 8.64 -5.00 -1.05
N ASP A 144 9.06 -5.38 0.17
CA ASP A 144 8.60 -4.77 1.43
C ASP A 144 9.63 -3.83 2.08
N ASP A 145 10.63 -3.36 1.31
CA ASP A 145 11.57 -2.34 1.78
C ASP A 145 10.85 -1.00 2.00
N ARG A 146 10.64 -0.64 3.28
CA ARG A 146 9.96 0.58 3.72
C ARG A 146 10.88 1.80 3.78
N SER A 147 12.18 1.61 3.65
CA SER A 147 13.18 2.69 3.59
C SER A 147 13.08 3.49 2.30
N ARG A 148 12.68 2.81 1.22
CA ARG A 148 12.60 3.38 -0.12
C ARG A 148 11.31 4.16 -0.33
N ARG A 149 11.42 5.18 -1.16
CA ARG A 149 10.28 5.93 -1.67
C ARG A 149 9.40 4.99 -2.49
N LEU A 150 8.14 4.90 -2.09
CA LEU A 150 7.16 4.22 -2.90
C LEU A 150 6.94 5.03 -4.18
N THR A 151 6.49 4.34 -5.24
CA THR A 151 6.19 4.99 -6.51
C THR A 151 4.76 4.74 -6.92
N TYR A 152 4.17 5.67 -7.66
CA TYR A 152 2.82 5.59 -8.20
C TYR A 152 2.82 5.81 -9.71
N ARG A 153 1.77 5.37 -10.40
CA ARG A 153 1.61 5.67 -11.84
C ARG A 153 1.10 7.10 -12.00
N GLY A 154 1.84 7.90 -12.77
CA GLY A 154 1.46 9.26 -13.14
C GLY A 154 0.17 9.28 -13.95
N ASP A 155 -0.47 10.45 -13.98
CA ASP A 155 -1.60 10.66 -14.88
C ASP A 155 -1.09 10.75 -16.33
N ALA A 156 -1.87 10.27 -17.29
CA ALA A 156 -1.46 10.37 -18.69
C ALA A 156 -1.42 11.83 -19.18
N ALA A 157 -2.24 12.69 -18.59
CA ALA A 157 -2.35 14.07 -19.00
C ALA A 157 -1.28 14.98 -18.36
N SER A 158 -0.71 14.60 -17.21
CA SER A 158 0.49 15.28 -16.69
C SER A 158 1.72 15.07 -17.57
N ALA A 159 1.69 14.12 -18.52
CA ALA A 159 2.80 13.85 -19.42
C ALA A 159 3.09 15.02 -20.39
N LEU A 160 2.08 15.83 -20.74
CA LEU A 160 2.25 17.00 -21.62
C LEU A 160 3.02 18.13 -20.93
N GLY A 161 2.94 18.23 -19.60
CA GLY A 161 3.64 19.25 -18.81
C GLY A 161 5.09 18.90 -18.49
N LEU A 162 5.59 17.72 -18.87
CA LEU A 162 6.97 17.33 -18.62
C LEU A 162 7.93 18.11 -19.54
N VAL A 163 9.02 18.61 -18.99
CA VAL A 163 10.10 19.27 -19.74
C VAL A 163 11.20 18.24 -20.04
N PRO A 164 11.56 18.00 -21.31
CA PRO A 164 12.73 17.20 -21.61
C PRO A 164 14.00 17.75 -20.97
N ILE A 165 14.84 16.86 -20.41
CA ILE A 165 16.08 17.23 -19.74
C ILE A 165 17.23 16.35 -20.23
N ARG A 166 18.42 16.94 -20.40
CA ARG A 166 19.68 16.23 -20.58
C ARG A 166 20.64 16.56 -19.44
N VAL A 167 21.27 15.56 -18.83
CA VAL A 167 22.36 15.80 -17.88
C VAL A 167 23.61 16.19 -18.67
N SER A 168 24.02 17.45 -18.56
CA SER A 168 25.05 18.03 -19.43
C SER A 168 26.46 17.85 -18.89
N ARG A 169 26.63 18.02 -17.57
CA ARG A 169 27.91 17.88 -16.86
C ARG A 169 27.71 17.57 -15.37
N GLU A 170 28.81 17.25 -14.71
CA GLU A 170 28.94 17.15 -13.26
C GLU A 170 30.07 18.08 -12.81
N ASP A 171 29.82 18.91 -11.81
CA ASP A 171 30.80 19.79 -11.18
C ASP A 171 30.94 19.43 -9.68
N ALA A 172 31.73 20.21 -8.93
CA ALA A 172 31.97 19.96 -7.50
C ALA A 172 30.69 20.02 -6.65
N GLU A 173 29.64 20.68 -7.13
CA GLU A 173 28.36 20.85 -6.44
C GLU A 173 27.28 19.89 -6.96
N GLY A 174 27.58 19.06 -7.97
CA GLY A 174 26.75 17.95 -8.43
C GLY A 174 26.38 17.99 -9.92
N LEU A 175 25.26 17.35 -10.26
CA LEU A 175 24.81 17.24 -11.66
C LEU A 175 24.13 18.51 -12.14
N VAL A 176 24.48 18.94 -13.35
CA VAL A 176 23.84 20.04 -14.06
C VAL A 176 23.09 19.49 -15.27
N GLY A 177 21.86 19.97 -15.45
CA GLY A 177 20.99 19.60 -16.56
C GLY A 177 20.66 20.77 -17.48
N GLU A 178 20.28 20.45 -18.71
CA GLU A 178 19.75 21.37 -19.71
C GLU A 178 18.28 21.02 -19.94
N LEU A 179 17.37 21.98 -19.71
CA LEU A 179 15.93 21.87 -19.96
C LEU A 179 15.60 22.35 -21.38
N PHE A 180 14.85 21.54 -22.11
CA PHE A 180 14.46 21.81 -23.49
C PHE A 180 12.95 22.04 -23.57
N TYR A 181 12.51 23.23 -23.95
CA TYR A 181 11.09 23.62 -23.98
C TYR A 181 10.45 23.50 -25.37
N GLY A 182 11.17 22.96 -26.36
CA GLY A 182 10.73 22.96 -27.74
C GLY A 182 10.62 24.40 -28.25
N ASP A 183 9.45 24.72 -28.78
CA ASP A 183 9.04 26.05 -29.21
C ASP A 183 8.20 26.80 -28.17
N THR A 184 7.76 26.14 -27.09
CA THR A 184 6.75 26.70 -26.16
C THR A 184 7.20 27.96 -25.43
N ARG A 185 8.51 28.18 -25.24
CA ARG A 185 9.05 29.44 -24.69
C ARG A 185 9.18 30.55 -25.73
N ALA A 186 9.30 30.20 -27.01
CA ALA A 186 9.42 31.16 -28.11
C ALA A 186 8.04 31.57 -28.68
N GLN A 187 7.13 30.62 -28.83
CA GLN A 187 5.86 30.80 -29.53
C GLN A 187 4.62 30.60 -28.63
N GLY A 188 4.80 30.05 -27.42
CA GLY A 188 3.69 29.70 -26.54
C GLY A 188 2.96 28.42 -26.95
N GLU A 189 1.71 28.27 -26.49
CA GLU A 189 0.84 27.16 -26.89
C GLU A 189 0.21 27.45 -28.27
N TYR A 190 -0.04 26.41 -29.07
CA TYR A 190 -0.69 26.56 -30.37
C TYR A 190 -2.14 27.02 -30.20
N ARG A 191 -2.57 28.01 -31.00
CA ARG A 191 -3.90 28.59 -30.94
C ARG A 191 -4.58 28.58 -32.30
N GLU A 192 -5.83 28.14 -32.35
CA GLU A 192 -6.69 28.22 -33.53
C GLU A 192 -7.99 28.92 -33.14
N GLY A 193 -8.10 30.21 -33.46
CA GLY A 193 -9.19 31.06 -32.96
C GLY A 193 -9.17 31.16 -31.43
N ASN A 194 -10.25 30.73 -30.77
CA ASN A 194 -10.36 30.71 -29.31
C ASN A 194 -9.85 29.41 -28.68
N ASP A 195 -9.49 28.40 -29.49
CA ASP A 195 -9.03 27.11 -28.99
C ASP A 195 -7.52 27.14 -28.74
N VAL A 196 -7.11 26.66 -27.57
CA VAL A 196 -5.70 26.53 -27.16
C VAL A 196 -5.38 25.05 -27.08
N TYR A 197 -4.35 24.63 -27.81
CA TYR A 197 -3.87 23.25 -27.84
C TYR A 197 -2.50 23.19 -27.17
N PRO A 198 -2.37 22.47 -26.05
CA PRO A 198 -1.07 22.27 -25.41
C PRO A 198 -0.07 21.65 -26.40
N VAL A 199 1.14 22.19 -26.49
CA VAL A 199 2.19 21.71 -27.39
C VAL A 199 3.11 20.78 -26.61
N MET A 200 3.33 19.58 -27.14
CA MET A 200 4.30 18.65 -26.57
C MET A 200 5.73 19.18 -26.78
N ARG A 201 6.42 19.48 -25.67
CA ARG A 201 7.80 20.03 -25.67
C ARG A 201 8.86 19.13 -26.31
N ALA A 202 8.59 17.84 -26.45
CA ALA A 202 9.42 16.92 -27.21
C ALA A 202 8.77 16.59 -28.55
N ALA A 203 9.55 16.63 -29.63
CA ALA A 203 9.11 16.15 -30.93
C ALA A 203 9.06 14.61 -30.95
N ALA A 204 8.21 14.06 -31.81
CA ALA A 204 8.05 12.65 -32.05
C ALA A 204 8.99 12.14 -33.15
N ILE A 205 9.65 11.02 -32.88
CA ILE A 205 10.36 10.19 -33.86
C ILE A 205 9.58 8.89 -33.96
N GLN A 206 8.85 8.65 -35.05
CA GLN A 206 8.09 7.42 -35.16
C GLN A 206 9.04 6.23 -35.41
N SER A 207 8.87 5.16 -34.66
CA SER A 207 9.61 3.91 -34.84
C SER A 207 8.71 2.68 -34.91
N GLY A 208 7.39 2.84 -34.70
CA GLY A 208 6.38 1.80 -34.94
C GLY A 208 5.85 1.77 -36.38
N LEU A 209 5.33 0.59 -36.79
CA LEU A 209 4.66 0.39 -38.09
C LEU A 209 3.26 1.04 -38.17
N GLU A 210 2.62 1.26 -37.03
CA GLU A 210 1.34 1.96 -36.90
C GLU A 210 1.57 3.30 -36.20
N GLY A 211 1.01 4.40 -36.72
CA GLY A 211 1.20 5.75 -36.19
C GLY A 211 0.60 6.83 -37.08
N HIS A 212 1.06 8.06 -36.89
CA HIS A 212 0.61 9.27 -37.63
C HIS A 212 1.48 9.61 -38.84
N ALA A 213 2.64 8.97 -38.99
CA ALA A 213 3.51 9.08 -40.16
C ALA A 213 3.89 7.70 -40.73
N ARG A 214 4.25 7.67 -42.01
CA ARG A 214 4.86 6.52 -42.67
C ARG A 214 6.37 6.67 -42.63
N ARG A 215 7.06 5.69 -42.06
CA ARG A 215 8.53 5.63 -42.12
C ARG A 215 9.02 5.30 -43.53
N ILE A 216 10.12 5.92 -43.93
CA ILE A 216 10.77 5.68 -45.24
C ILE A 216 11.85 4.61 -45.11
N PHE A 217 12.64 4.66 -44.04
CA PHE A 217 13.70 3.70 -43.76
C PHE A 217 13.26 2.60 -42.77
N ASP A 218 14.01 1.50 -42.76
CA ASP A 218 13.85 0.44 -41.75
C ASP A 218 14.35 0.89 -40.37
N ASP A 219 13.92 0.19 -39.31
CA ASP A 219 14.23 0.56 -37.93
C ASP A 219 15.73 0.61 -37.62
N LYS A 220 16.54 -0.30 -38.20
CA LYS A 220 18.00 -0.32 -37.92
C LYS A 220 18.67 0.89 -38.55
N THR A 221 18.23 1.32 -39.71
CA THR A 221 18.74 2.53 -40.37
C THR A 221 18.33 3.78 -39.59
N LEU A 222 17.07 3.88 -39.16
CA LEU A 222 16.60 4.97 -38.30
C LEU A 222 17.32 5.01 -36.94
N GLU A 223 17.65 3.86 -36.36
CA GLU A 223 18.46 3.78 -35.13
C GLU A 223 19.88 4.31 -35.32
N ARG A 224 20.49 4.08 -36.49
CA ARG A 224 21.82 4.63 -36.82
C ARG A 224 21.78 6.14 -37.09
N MET A 225 20.71 6.63 -37.72
CA MET A 225 20.53 8.06 -38.01
C MET A 225 20.13 8.87 -36.78
N ALA A 226 19.34 8.28 -35.88
CA ALA A 226 18.90 8.90 -34.63
C ALA A 226 19.24 8.00 -33.41
N PRO A 227 20.54 7.89 -33.04
CA PRO A 227 20.98 7.12 -31.89
C PRO A 227 20.64 7.82 -30.56
N HIS A 228 20.27 7.04 -29.54
CA HIS A 228 19.94 7.58 -28.21
C HIS A 228 21.08 8.42 -27.62
N GLY A 229 20.74 9.54 -26.99
CA GLY A 229 21.65 10.46 -26.31
C GLY A 229 22.50 11.32 -27.27
N ARG A 230 22.39 11.11 -28.60
CA ARG A 230 23.18 11.84 -29.59
C ARG A 230 22.45 13.08 -30.08
N ARG A 231 23.25 14.10 -30.39
CA ARG A 231 22.79 15.34 -31.01
C ARG A 231 22.63 15.12 -32.51
N ILE A 232 21.49 15.50 -33.08
CA ILE A 232 21.21 15.46 -34.51
C ILE A 232 20.60 16.80 -34.96
N ARG A 233 20.56 17.01 -36.29
CA ARG A 233 19.83 18.11 -36.93
C ARG A 233 18.70 17.54 -37.77
N CYS A 234 17.53 18.18 -37.76
CA CYS A 234 16.33 17.67 -38.42
C CYS A 234 15.39 18.77 -38.90
N HIS A 235 14.38 18.39 -39.68
CA HIS A 235 13.19 19.22 -39.95
C HIS A 235 12.01 18.67 -39.16
N LEU A 236 11.15 19.56 -38.69
CA LEU A 236 9.98 19.27 -37.87
C LEU A 236 8.72 19.83 -38.52
N THR A 237 7.60 19.14 -38.38
CA THR A 237 6.28 19.63 -38.77
C THR A 237 5.33 19.53 -37.58
N LEU A 238 4.61 20.59 -37.26
CA LEU A 238 3.65 20.66 -36.17
C LEU A 238 2.33 20.02 -36.60
N CYS A 239 1.86 19.07 -35.80
CA CYS A 239 0.67 18.27 -36.07
C CYS A 239 -0.35 18.36 -34.92
N LEU A 240 -1.63 18.18 -35.23
CA LEU A 240 -2.69 18.09 -34.22
C LEU A 240 -3.06 16.63 -33.89
N HIS A 241 -3.00 16.26 -32.61
CA HIS A 241 -3.36 14.92 -32.15
C HIS A 241 -4.86 14.81 -31.86
N GLY A 242 -5.53 13.83 -32.48
CA GLY A 242 -6.87 13.38 -32.09
C GLY A 242 -8.00 13.84 -32.99
N ASP A 243 -7.69 14.50 -34.11
CA ASP A 243 -8.63 15.00 -35.12
C ASP A 243 -9.20 13.88 -36.05
N ARG A 244 -9.47 12.69 -35.50
CA ARG A 244 -10.03 11.60 -36.33
C ARG A 244 -11.54 11.72 -36.48
N ASP A 245 -11.89 12.58 -37.43
CA ASP A 245 -12.95 12.49 -38.45
C ASP A 245 -13.50 13.92 -38.63
N LYS A 246 -13.20 14.57 -39.77
CA LYS A 246 -13.77 15.88 -40.16
C LYS A 246 -15.30 15.91 -40.08
N ARG A 247 -15.96 14.74 -40.02
CA ARG A 247 -17.41 14.56 -39.85
C ARG A 247 -17.89 14.47 -38.39
N SER A 248 -16.99 14.33 -37.41
CA SER A 248 -17.34 14.04 -36.00
C SER A 248 -17.26 15.23 -35.04
N HIS A 249 -16.84 16.41 -35.52
CA HIS A 249 -16.67 17.65 -34.73
C HIS A 249 -15.86 17.49 -33.42
N LYS A 250 -14.98 16.49 -33.32
CA LYS A 250 -14.12 16.32 -32.15
C LYS A 250 -12.86 17.17 -32.29
N LYS A 251 -12.70 18.14 -31.38
CA LYS A 251 -11.48 18.95 -31.28
C LYS A 251 -10.25 18.09 -31.04
N ALA A 252 -9.11 18.55 -31.55
CA ALA A 252 -7.82 17.96 -31.22
C ALA A 252 -7.54 18.09 -29.71
N ARG A 253 -6.67 17.21 -29.20
CA ARG A 253 -6.35 17.15 -27.76
C ARG A 253 -5.13 17.96 -27.40
N TYR A 254 -4.13 17.98 -28.29
CA TYR A 254 -2.84 18.65 -28.11
C TYR A 254 -2.14 18.72 -29.46
N ALA A 255 -1.14 19.59 -29.58
CA ALA A 255 -0.25 19.70 -30.73
C ALA A 255 1.09 19.02 -30.44
N TYR A 256 1.75 18.49 -31.47
CA TYR A 256 3.05 17.85 -31.33
C TYR A 256 3.88 18.01 -32.59
N TRP A 257 5.18 18.24 -32.42
CA TRP A 257 6.14 18.27 -33.52
C TRP A 257 6.48 16.84 -33.96
N GLN A 258 6.48 16.58 -35.26
CA GLN A 258 6.92 15.32 -35.87
C GLN A 258 8.21 15.56 -36.65
N VAL A 259 9.26 14.78 -36.37
CA VAL A 259 10.47 14.78 -37.20
C VAL A 259 10.10 14.29 -38.61
N THR A 260 10.46 15.03 -39.65
CA THR A 260 10.22 14.67 -41.06
C THR A 260 11.52 14.34 -41.80
N HIS A 261 12.58 15.10 -41.54
CA HIS A 261 13.90 14.92 -42.17
C HIS A 261 15.01 14.81 -41.14
N ILE A 262 16.08 14.07 -41.44
CA ILE A 262 17.30 14.00 -40.62
C ILE A 262 18.52 14.33 -41.48
N HIS A 263 19.40 15.18 -40.95
CA HIS A 263 20.66 15.52 -41.60
C HIS A 263 21.65 14.35 -41.54
N ASN A 264 22.10 13.86 -42.70
CA ASN A 264 22.99 12.69 -42.80
C ASN A 264 24.49 13.04 -42.82
N GLY A 265 24.83 14.34 -42.80
CA GLY A 265 26.21 14.84 -42.92
C GLY A 265 26.42 15.72 -44.15
N SER A 266 25.67 15.49 -45.24
CA SER A 266 25.68 16.32 -46.45
C SER A 266 24.36 17.06 -46.67
N ASP A 267 23.22 16.37 -46.48
CA ASP A 267 21.89 16.89 -46.77
C ASP A 267 20.85 16.42 -45.74
N PHE A 268 19.68 17.05 -45.75
CA PHE A 268 18.49 16.59 -45.04
C PHE A 268 17.75 15.54 -45.86
N VAL A 269 17.63 14.33 -45.31
CA VAL A 269 16.95 13.22 -45.97
C VAL A 269 15.58 13.02 -45.33
N GLU A 270 14.53 12.93 -46.14
CA GLU A 270 13.18 12.61 -45.68
C GLU A 270 13.18 11.22 -45.04
N VAL A 271 12.81 11.15 -43.75
CA VAL A 271 12.75 9.90 -42.98
C VAL A 271 11.32 9.51 -42.61
N PHE A 272 10.40 10.48 -42.56
CA PHE A 272 9.00 10.28 -42.23
C PHE A 272 8.09 11.14 -43.10
N LYS A 273 7.09 10.49 -43.70
CA LYS A 273 6.01 11.16 -44.43
C LYS A 273 4.72 11.15 -43.62
N ILE A 274 4.23 12.30 -43.20
CA ILE A 274 3.00 12.42 -42.39
C ILE A 274 1.80 11.92 -43.17
N HIS A 275 0.89 11.19 -42.52
CA HIS A 275 -0.32 10.70 -43.17
C HIS A 275 -1.29 11.85 -43.47
N ASP A 276 -1.94 11.83 -44.64
CA ASP A 276 -2.95 12.82 -45.06
C ASP A 276 -4.14 12.95 -44.07
N SER A 277 -4.33 11.95 -43.21
CA SER A 277 -5.33 11.97 -42.14
C SER A 277 -4.96 12.80 -40.91
N VAL A 278 -3.77 13.39 -40.88
CA VAL A 278 -3.23 14.19 -39.78
C VAL A 278 -3.20 15.65 -40.22
N THR A 279 -3.75 16.52 -39.37
CA THR A 279 -3.73 17.97 -39.62
C THR A 279 -2.36 18.52 -39.26
N THR A 280 -1.66 19.08 -40.24
CA THR A 280 -0.37 19.79 -40.11
C THR A 280 -0.63 21.30 -40.10
N VAL A 281 0.10 22.05 -39.27
CA VAL A 281 -0.19 23.47 -39.03
C VAL A 281 1.03 24.39 -39.11
N ASP A 282 2.26 23.88 -38.96
CA ASP A 282 3.49 24.67 -39.05
C ASP A 282 4.70 23.78 -39.36
N ASP A 283 5.83 24.38 -39.77
CA ASP A 283 7.07 23.70 -40.12
C ASP A 283 8.31 24.42 -39.57
N MET A 284 9.35 23.67 -39.22
CA MET A 284 10.65 24.19 -38.77
C MET A 284 11.79 23.44 -39.43
N ASP A 285 12.71 24.19 -40.03
CA ASP A 285 13.89 23.66 -40.70
C ASP A 285 15.16 23.78 -39.84
N ASP A 286 16.15 22.92 -40.12
CA ASP A 286 17.46 22.83 -39.46
C ASP A 286 17.44 22.98 -37.91
N VAL A 287 16.60 22.19 -37.25
CA VAL A 287 16.50 22.17 -35.78
C VAL A 287 17.52 21.19 -35.19
N SER A 288 18.35 21.69 -34.28
CA SER A 288 19.33 20.89 -33.54
C SER A 288 18.78 20.42 -32.19
N GLY A 289 19.09 19.19 -31.79
CA GLY A 289 18.58 18.63 -30.54
C GLY A 289 19.07 17.20 -30.25
N TYR A 290 18.57 16.59 -29.18
CA TYR A 290 19.01 15.27 -28.69
C TYR A 290 17.95 14.20 -28.84
N VAL A 291 18.36 12.98 -29.18
CA VAL A 291 17.44 11.86 -29.35
C VAL A 291 17.23 11.10 -28.04
N CYS A 292 15.99 10.96 -27.60
CA CYS A 292 15.57 10.16 -26.45
C CYS A 292 14.79 8.92 -26.89
N ARG A 293 15.42 7.74 -26.77
CA ARG A 293 14.78 6.43 -27.00
C ARG A 293 14.51 5.75 -25.68
N THR A 294 13.23 5.59 -25.37
CA THR A 294 12.77 4.83 -24.20
C THR A 294 12.88 3.32 -24.39
N ALA A 295 12.87 2.82 -25.64
CA ALA A 295 13.17 1.41 -25.91
C ALA A 295 14.67 1.09 -25.74
N PRO A 296 15.03 -0.11 -25.24
CA PRO A 296 16.42 -0.53 -25.11
C PRO A 296 17.04 -0.79 -26.49
N PRO A 297 18.38 -0.89 -26.59
CA PRO A 297 19.06 -1.16 -27.85
C PRO A 297 18.50 -2.38 -28.59
N GLY A 298 18.21 -2.24 -29.89
CA GLY A 298 17.75 -3.33 -30.74
C GLY A 298 16.30 -3.79 -30.50
N ALA A 299 15.51 -3.08 -29.69
CA ALA A 299 14.10 -3.38 -29.48
C ALA A 299 13.21 -2.23 -29.99
N PRO A 300 12.17 -2.52 -30.80
CA PRO A 300 11.25 -1.48 -31.23
C PRO A 300 10.31 -1.02 -30.09
N PRO A 301 9.76 0.20 -30.16
CA PRO A 301 8.94 0.79 -29.09
C PRO A 301 7.67 0.00 -28.72
N ASP A 302 7.08 -0.69 -29.68
CA ASP A 302 5.85 -1.48 -29.52
C ASP A 302 6.05 -2.70 -28.60
N ARG A 303 7.29 -3.18 -28.46
CA ARG A 303 7.65 -4.24 -27.50
C ARG A 303 7.60 -3.79 -26.04
N LEU A 304 7.67 -2.49 -25.76
CA LEU A 304 7.46 -1.95 -24.41
C LEU A 304 5.97 -1.91 -24.11
N PHE A 305 5.20 -1.38 -25.07
CA PHE A 305 3.75 -1.27 -25.01
C PHE A 305 3.18 -1.31 -26.42
N THR A 306 2.24 -2.21 -26.69
CA THR A 306 1.76 -2.52 -28.05
C THR A 306 1.29 -1.31 -28.87
N ARG A 307 0.82 -0.23 -28.22
CA ARG A 307 0.38 0.99 -28.92
C ARG A 307 1.43 2.10 -28.94
N LYS A 308 2.63 1.85 -28.42
CA LYS A 308 3.71 2.84 -28.42
C LYS A 308 4.40 2.78 -29.78
N HIS A 309 4.37 3.90 -30.47
CA HIS A 309 4.96 4.04 -31.79
C HIS A 309 6.05 5.10 -31.86
N ASP A 310 6.11 6.05 -30.92
CA ASP A 310 7.09 7.14 -30.96
C ASP A 310 8.21 7.00 -29.95
N GLU A 311 9.40 7.39 -30.36
CA GLU A 311 10.47 7.91 -29.52
C GLU A 311 10.51 9.44 -29.60
N ARG A 312 11.45 10.08 -28.91
CA ARG A 312 11.43 11.53 -28.72
C ARG A 312 12.69 12.22 -29.20
N PHE A 313 12.53 13.47 -29.64
CA PHE A 313 13.60 14.40 -29.97
C PHE A 313 13.43 15.66 -29.09
N PHE A 314 14.49 16.00 -28.37
CA PHE A 314 14.54 17.10 -27.41
C PHE A 314 15.22 18.29 -28.06
N PHE A 315 14.53 19.41 -28.14
CA PHE A 315 15.00 20.60 -28.84
C PHE A 315 14.53 21.84 -28.11
N ASP A 316 15.21 22.96 -28.34
CA ASP A 316 14.81 24.26 -27.82
C ASP A 316 15.18 25.32 -28.85
N VAL A 317 14.20 26.11 -29.27
CA VAL A 317 14.37 27.18 -30.27
C VAL A 317 14.25 28.58 -29.66
N SER A 318 14.23 28.68 -28.33
CA SER A 318 14.28 29.99 -27.67
C SER A 318 15.62 30.69 -27.90
N GLU A 319 15.62 32.02 -27.85
CA GLU A 319 16.79 32.85 -28.15
C GLU A 319 17.99 32.55 -27.23
N GLY A 320 17.72 32.14 -25.98
CA GLY A 320 18.73 31.72 -25.01
C GLY A 320 19.09 30.23 -25.07
N GLY A 321 18.40 29.44 -25.90
CA GLY A 321 18.56 27.99 -25.99
C GLY A 321 18.07 27.23 -24.75
N ALA A 322 18.56 26.01 -24.59
CA ALA A 322 18.20 25.15 -23.48
C ALA A 322 18.58 25.79 -22.14
N THR A 323 17.67 25.74 -21.16
CA THR A 323 17.89 26.40 -19.87
C THR A 323 18.68 25.50 -18.93
N GLU A 324 19.80 26.02 -18.44
CA GLU A 324 20.64 25.30 -17.50
C GLU A 324 20.03 25.32 -16.08
N VAL A 325 20.04 24.16 -15.42
CA VAL A 325 19.52 23.98 -14.06
C VAL A 325 20.40 23.03 -13.27
N ARG A 326 20.55 23.31 -11.97
CA ARG A 326 21.18 22.38 -11.04
C ARG A 326 20.19 21.27 -10.65
N ILE A 327 20.66 20.03 -10.64
CA ILE A 327 19.84 18.87 -10.24
C ILE A 327 20.12 18.56 -8.79
N ASP A 328 19.14 18.84 -7.93
CA ASP A 328 19.23 18.60 -6.50
C ASP A 328 19.50 17.10 -6.18
N PRO A 329 20.34 16.78 -5.18
CA PRO A 329 20.56 15.40 -4.74
C PRO A 329 19.27 14.60 -4.50
N HIS A 330 18.26 15.25 -3.94
CA HIS A 330 16.97 14.64 -3.66
C HIS A 330 16.21 14.24 -4.95
N VAL A 331 16.36 15.00 -6.03
CA VAL A 331 15.80 14.67 -7.35
C VAL A 331 16.47 13.41 -7.92
N ARG A 332 17.78 13.26 -7.74
CA ARG A 332 18.55 12.09 -8.18
C ARG A 332 18.11 10.82 -7.46
N GLU A 333 17.86 10.89 -6.15
CA GLU A 333 17.30 9.79 -5.37
C GLU A 333 15.91 9.38 -5.84
N ARG A 334 15.06 10.35 -6.19
CA ARG A 334 13.71 10.08 -6.72
C ARG A 334 13.78 9.37 -8.07
N TYR A 335 14.66 9.79 -8.98
CA TYR A 335 14.88 9.10 -10.26
C TYR A 335 15.27 7.64 -10.02
N ARG A 336 16.25 7.41 -9.15
CA ARG A 336 16.70 6.05 -8.80
C ARG A 336 15.57 5.21 -8.22
N ALA A 337 14.77 5.75 -7.31
CA ALA A 337 13.60 5.06 -6.76
C ALA A 337 12.59 4.66 -7.86
N VAL A 338 12.41 5.49 -8.89
CA VAL A 338 11.58 5.16 -10.04
C VAL A 338 12.17 3.98 -10.83
N VAL A 339 13.45 4.02 -11.18
CA VAL A 339 14.12 2.94 -11.92
C VAL A 339 14.09 1.62 -11.13
N ASP A 340 14.50 1.65 -9.86
CA ASP A 340 14.51 0.48 -8.97
C ASP A 340 13.10 -0.12 -8.83
N SER A 341 12.05 0.72 -8.75
CA SER A 341 10.68 0.23 -8.69
C SER A 341 10.27 -0.55 -9.93
N TYR A 342 10.75 -0.18 -11.12
CA TYR A 342 10.52 -0.96 -12.34
C TYR A 342 11.27 -2.29 -12.31
N VAL A 343 12.55 -2.29 -11.90
CA VAL A 343 13.36 -3.51 -11.78
C VAL A 343 12.68 -4.52 -10.86
N LEU A 344 12.24 -4.06 -9.68
CA LEU A 344 11.53 -4.88 -8.70
C LEU A 344 10.23 -5.46 -9.28
N HIS A 345 9.41 -4.63 -9.93
CA HIS A 345 8.17 -5.10 -10.56
C HIS A 345 8.42 -6.15 -11.65
N ARG A 346 9.55 -6.10 -12.36
CA ARG A 346 9.92 -7.06 -13.40
C ARG A 346 10.47 -8.38 -12.87
N LYS A 347 11.18 -8.37 -11.73
CA LYS A 347 11.61 -9.60 -11.06
C LYS A 347 10.42 -10.50 -10.70
N ASN A 348 9.26 -9.89 -10.45
CA ASN A 348 8.01 -10.57 -10.09
C ASN A 348 7.09 -10.92 -11.29
N ASP A 349 7.46 -10.56 -12.54
CA ASP A 349 6.68 -10.92 -13.73
C ASP A 349 6.90 -12.40 -14.08
N SER A 350 5.81 -13.14 -14.34
CA SER A 350 5.93 -14.52 -14.82
C SER A 350 6.67 -14.58 -16.16
N PRO A 351 7.44 -15.65 -16.45
CA PRO A 351 8.20 -15.76 -17.70
C PRO A 351 7.34 -15.57 -18.96
N ARG A 352 6.07 -16.00 -18.91
CA ARG A 352 5.08 -15.87 -20.00
C ARG A 352 4.54 -14.44 -20.20
N LYS A 353 4.80 -13.50 -19.28
CA LYS A 353 4.34 -12.10 -19.32
C LYS A 353 5.49 -11.07 -19.38
N ARG A 354 6.75 -11.52 -19.48
CA ARG A 354 7.90 -10.62 -19.57
C ARG A 354 7.80 -9.74 -20.81
N ARG A 355 7.44 -8.48 -20.60
CA ARG A 355 7.52 -7.43 -21.63
C ARG A 355 8.91 -6.83 -21.60
N THR A 356 9.31 -6.26 -22.74
CA THR A 356 10.58 -5.54 -22.84
C THR A 356 10.57 -4.37 -21.83
N PRO A 357 11.59 -4.24 -20.96
CA PRO A 357 11.72 -3.09 -20.06
C PRO A 357 12.03 -1.80 -20.83
N ASN A 358 11.79 -0.64 -20.21
CA ASN A 358 12.34 0.61 -20.75
C ASN A 358 13.87 0.62 -20.62
N ARG A 359 14.54 1.49 -21.37
CA ARG A 359 16.00 1.58 -21.47
C ARG A 359 16.70 1.72 -20.11
N ALA A 360 16.22 2.60 -19.23
CA ALA A 360 16.81 2.78 -17.90
C ALA A 360 16.68 1.51 -17.05
N THR A 361 15.49 0.89 -17.05
CA THR A 361 15.28 -0.39 -16.36
C THR A 361 16.09 -1.53 -16.96
N TYR A 362 16.27 -1.55 -18.29
CA TYR A 362 17.10 -2.54 -18.97
C TYR A 362 18.55 -2.44 -18.53
N ALA A 363 19.12 -1.22 -18.52
CA ALA A 363 20.49 -0.96 -18.07
C ALA A 363 20.69 -1.42 -16.62
N ALA A 364 19.77 -1.05 -15.71
CA ALA A 364 19.80 -1.49 -14.32
C ALA A 364 19.72 -3.03 -14.16
N GLN A 365 19.01 -3.73 -15.04
CA GLN A 365 18.95 -5.19 -15.04
C GLN A 365 20.23 -5.87 -15.55
N GLN A 366 21.07 -5.19 -16.32
CA GLN A 366 22.33 -5.74 -16.82
C GLN A 366 23.47 -5.67 -15.79
N ALA A 367 23.36 -4.80 -14.78
CA ALA A 367 24.40 -4.54 -13.78
C ALA A 367 24.66 -5.71 -12.79
N GLY A 368 24.05 -6.88 -12.99
CA GLY A 368 24.23 -8.04 -12.13
C GLY A 368 23.72 -7.82 -10.69
N ASP A 369 24.28 -8.59 -9.76
CA ASP A 369 23.93 -8.53 -8.33
C ASP A 369 24.93 -7.68 -7.51
N ASP A 370 25.96 -7.09 -8.14
CA ASP A 370 26.89 -6.19 -7.44
C ASP A 370 26.15 -4.90 -6.99
N PRO A 371 26.15 -4.56 -5.68
CA PRO A 371 25.40 -3.42 -5.19
C PRO A 371 25.83 -2.08 -5.78
N HIS A 372 27.14 -1.88 -6.03
CA HIS A 372 27.69 -0.63 -6.54
C HIS A 372 27.42 -0.46 -8.05
N GLU A 373 27.48 -1.54 -8.82
CA GLU A 373 27.08 -1.54 -10.23
C GLU A 373 25.57 -1.33 -10.38
N ALA A 374 24.75 -2.03 -9.59
CA ALA A 374 23.30 -1.85 -9.60
C ALA A 374 22.89 -0.43 -9.19
N GLU A 375 23.60 0.17 -8.24
CA GLU A 375 23.44 1.57 -7.85
C GLU A 375 23.76 2.53 -9.00
N ARG A 376 24.94 2.37 -9.62
CA ARG A 376 25.34 3.21 -10.75
C ARG A 376 24.37 3.10 -11.92
N ALA A 377 23.93 1.88 -12.26
CA ALA A 377 23.04 1.65 -13.40
C ALA A 377 21.59 2.15 -13.19
N SER A 378 21.16 2.37 -11.95
CA SER A 378 19.87 2.99 -11.61
C SER A 378 19.97 4.50 -11.37
N SER A 379 21.16 5.09 -11.41
CA SER A 379 21.41 6.51 -11.10
C SER A 379 21.50 7.36 -12.36
N LEU A 380 21.19 8.66 -12.24
CA LEU A 380 21.42 9.63 -13.30
C LEU A 380 22.93 9.84 -13.50
N ALA A 381 23.35 9.88 -14.76
CA ALA A 381 24.73 10.13 -15.17
C ALA A 381 24.80 11.21 -16.26
N VAL A 382 25.98 11.80 -16.43
CA VAL A 382 26.25 12.75 -17.52
C VAL A 382 25.97 12.09 -18.87
N GLY A 383 25.21 12.78 -19.72
CA GLY A 383 24.75 12.30 -21.02
C GLY A 383 23.36 11.67 -21.01
N ASP A 384 22.78 11.38 -19.84
CA ASP A 384 21.41 10.87 -19.76
C ASP A 384 20.40 11.88 -20.29
N VAL A 385 19.41 11.37 -21.02
CA VAL A 385 18.25 12.14 -21.49
C VAL A 385 16.97 11.55 -20.87
N ALA A 386 16.18 12.42 -20.25
CA ALA A 386 15.02 12.05 -19.45
C ALA A 386 13.93 13.15 -19.51
N PHE A 387 12.92 13.05 -18.66
CA PHE A 387 11.84 14.05 -18.56
C PHE A 387 11.77 14.59 -17.13
N ALA A 388 11.68 15.91 -17.00
CA ALA A 388 11.61 16.62 -15.73
C ALA A 388 10.20 17.14 -15.44
N VAL A 389 9.81 17.09 -14.17
CA VAL A 389 8.74 17.92 -13.62
C VAL A 389 9.40 19.21 -13.14
N VAL A 390 8.98 20.34 -13.70
CA VAL A 390 9.59 21.66 -13.44
C VAL A 390 8.53 22.59 -12.88
N GLU A 391 8.91 23.33 -11.83
CA GLU A 391 8.13 24.45 -11.29
C GLU A 391 8.91 25.74 -11.53
N GLU A 392 8.21 26.82 -11.89
CA GLU A 392 8.81 28.15 -11.97
C GLU A 392 8.76 28.78 -10.56
N THR A 393 9.91 29.12 -9.99
CA THR A 393 10.05 29.74 -8.65
C THR A 393 10.91 30.98 -8.80
N ASP A 394 10.41 32.14 -8.33
CA ASP A 394 11.11 33.43 -8.44
C ASP A 394 11.59 33.77 -9.86
N GLY A 395 10.84 33.32 -10.88
CA GLY A 395 11.17 33.53 -12.29
C GLY A 395 12.23 32.60 -12.87
N ALA A 396 12.69 31.60 -12.10
CA ALA A 396 13.64 30.58 -12.56
C ALA A 396 13.05 29.16 -12.49
N PRO A 397 13.40 28.28 -13.45
CA PRO A 397 12.92 26.90 -13.43
C PRO A 397 13.65 26.07 -12.37
N MET A 398 12.90 25.41 -11.51
CA MET A 398 13.40 24.44 -10.54
C MET A 398 12.91 23.03 -10.88
N VAL A 399 13.85 22.09 -10.97
CA VAL A 399 13.53 20.67 -11.21
C VAL A 399 13.05 20.03 -9.91
N ARG A 400 11.81 19.53 -9.92
CA ARG A 400 11.21 18.82 -8.77
C ARG A 400 11.37 17.31 -8.83
N GLU A 401 11.40 16.75 -10.03
CA GLU A 401 11.53 15.33 -10.27
C GLU A 401 12.10 15.08 -11.67
N ILE A 402 12.84 13.99 -11.86
CA ILE A 402 13.23 13.47 -13.16
C ILE A 402 12.73 12.04 -13.28
N VAL A 403 12.14 11.70 -14.42
CA VAL A 403 11.59 10.38 -14.74
C VAL A 403 12.12 9.86 -16.09
N PRO A 404 12.36 8.54 -16.23
CA PRO A 404 12.94 7.98 -17.45
C PRO A 404 11.96 7.91 -18.64
N THR A 405 10.65 8.11 -18.40
CA THR A 405 9.61 7.97 -19.42
C THR A 405 8.45 8.93 -19.16
N MET A 406 7.85 9.51 -20.20
CA MET A 406 6.71 10.44 -20.06
C MET A 406 5.47 9.83 -19.40
N ILE A 407 5.11 8.60 -19.78
CA ILE A 407 3.96 7.89 -19.22
C ILE A 407 4.49 6.74 -18.37
N GLY A 408 4.75 7.05 -17.10
CA GLY A 408 5.49 6.15 -16.23
C GLY A 408 5.08 6.21 -14.77
N ARG A 409 6.08 6.00 -13.92
CA ARG A 409 5.96 6.08 -12.47
C ARG A 409 6.69 7.32 -11.97
N HIS A 410 6.17 7.85 -10.88
CA HIS A 410 6.75 8.94 -10.11
C HIS A 410 7.03 8.43 -8.70
N ALA A 411 8.04 8.98 -8.04
CA ALA A 411 8.36 8.70 -6.65
C ALA A 411 7.66 9.70 -5.74
N TYR A 412 7.14 9.23 -4.60
CA TYR A 412 6.64 10.13 -3.57
C TYR A 412 7.76 10.93 -2.88
N VAL A 413 7.38 12.00 -2.17
CA VAL A 413 8.27 12.96 -1.49
C VAL A 413 8.84 12.42 -0.17
N LYS A 414 8.23 11.41 0.46
CA LYS A 414 8.78 10.71 1.62
C LYS A 414 8.65 9.19 1.44
N SER A 415 9.53 8.44 2.08
CA SER A 415 9.33 6.99 2.25
C SER A 415 8.41 6.73 3.44
N PRO A 416 7.76 5.54 3.51
CA PRO A 416 7.05 5.12 4.72
C PRO A 416 7.93 5.18 5.97
N GLN A 417 9.22 4.83 5.87
CA GLN A 417 10.15 4.93 6.99
C GLN A 417 10.35 6.36 7.49
N THR A 418 10.54 7.33 6.59
CA THR A 418 10.68 8.74 7.03
C THR A 418 9.43 9.24 7.76
N LEU A 419 8.23 8.85 7.32
CA LEU A 419 6.99 9.19 8.05
C LEU A 419 6.92 8.48 9.40
N ALA A 420 7.27 7.18 9.45
CA ALA A 420 7.26 6.40 10.68
C ALA A 420 8.25 6.93 11.72
N GLU A 421 9.42 7.39 11.26
CA GLU A 421 10.45 8.01 12.08
C GLU A 421 9.96 9.34 12.67
N ALA A 422 9.43 10.24 11.84
CA ALA A 422 8.87 11.52 12.28
C ALA A 422 7.70 11.34 13.27
N GLN A 423 6.93 10.26 13.11
CA GLN A 423 5.81 9.91 13.99
C GLN A 423 6.25 9.15 15.26
N GLY A 424 7.51 8.70 15.34
CA GLY A 424 8.05 7.97 16.50
C GLY A 424 7.52 6.54 16.65
N ILE A 425 7.10 5.90 15.56
CA ILE A 425 6.44 4.57 15.56
C ILE A 425 7.30 3.44 14.97
N LEU A 426 8.55 3.72 14.58
CA LEU A 426 9.49 2.67 14.16
C LEU A 426 9.72 1.65 15.28
N PRO A 427 10.17 0.42 15.00
CA PRO A 427 10.61 -0.50 16.06
C PRO A 427 11.61 0.15 17.02
N VAL A 428 11.71 -0.38 18.24
CA VAL A 428 12.65 0.12 19.27
C VAL A 428 14.08 0.06 18.75
N SER A 429 14.81 1.16 18.94
CA SER A 429 16.23 1.29 18.57
C SER A 429 17.16 1.33 19.78
N ARG A 430 16.68 1.83 20.92
CA ARG A 430 17.40 2.01 22.18
C ARG A 430 16.48 1.75 23.37
N ALA A 431 17.03 1.38 24.51
CA ALA A 431 16.26 1.00 25.69
C ALA A 431 15.29 2.11 26.15
N GLU A 432 15.71 3.37 26.09
CA GLU A 432 14.94 4.53 26.55
C GLU A 432 13.72 4.85 25.67
N GLU A 433 13.69 4.32 24.45
CA GLU A 433 12.59 4.53 23.49
C GLU A 433 11.53 3.43 23.56
N ALA A 434 11.69 2.45 24.45
CA ALA A 434 10.76 1.34 24.55
C ALA A 434 9.38 1.84 25.00
N SER A 435 8.36 1.55 24.17
CA SER A 435 7.00 1.92 24.48
C SER A 435 6.37 0.93 25.48
N PRO A 436 5.19 1.26 26.04
CA PRO A 436 4.48 0.39 26.99
C PRO A 436 4.28 -1.05 26.47
N ALA A 437 3.88 -1.24 25.21
CA ALA A 437 3.77 -2.58 24.62
C ALA A 437 5.14 -3.27 24.46
N ASP A 438 6.21 -2.53 24.15
CA ASP A 438 7.56 -3.09 24.06
C ASP A 438 8.02 -3.60 25.44
N ARG A 439 7.81 -2.82 26.50
CA ARG A 439 8.12 -3.23 27.88
C ARG A 439 7.30 -4.44 28.32
N LEU A 440 6.00 -4.46 28.00
CA LEU A 440 5.09 -5.53 28.41
C LEU A 440 5.35 -6.85 27.66
N PHE A 441 5.48 -6.82 26.33
CA PHE A 441 5.62 -8.01 25.49
C PHE A 441 7.07 -8.38 25.17
N GLY A 442 8.03 -7.52 25.51
CA GLY A 442 9.47 -7.64 25.21
C GLY A 442 9.79 -7.29 23.76
N TYR A 443 11.06 -7.05 23.44
CA TYR A 443 11.47 -6.68 22.09
C TYR A 443 12.90 -7.16 21.79
N VAL A 444 13.27 -7.11 20.51
CA VAL A 444 14.64 -7.28 20.02
C VAL A 444 14.92 -6.09 19.12
N VAL A 445 16.01 -5.37 19.39
CA VAL A 445 16.45 -4.23 18.59
C VAL A 445 16.90 -4.76 17.22
N PRO A 446 16.26 -4.34 16.11
CA PRO A 446 16.53 -4.92 14.80
C PRO A 446 17.97 -4.74 14.28
N ALA A 447 18.62 -3.64 14.66
CA ALA A 447 19.97 -3.27 14.26
C ALA A 447 20.70 -2.67 15.47
N ALA A 448 20.99 -3.51 16.46
CA ALA A 448 21.72 -3.10 17.65
C ALA A 448 23.13 -2.62 17.27
N ALA A 449 23.60 -1.55 17.91
CA ALA A 449 24.96 -1.04 17.70
C ALA A 449 26.01 -2.08 18.12
N GLU A 450 27.18 -2.04 17.50
CA GLU A 450 28.29 -2.90 17.91
C GLU A 450 28.66 -2.63 19.37
N GLY A 451 28.74 -3.67 20.20
CA GLY A 451 28.97 -3.56 21.63
C GLY A 451 27.75 -3.17 22.47
N ALA A 452 26.56 -3.03 21.88
CA ALA A 452 25.32 -2.82 22.63
C ALA A 452 25.06 -3.97 23.63
N THR A 453 24.50 -3.65 24.78
CA THR A 453 24.19 -4.64 25.83
C THR A 453 22.81 -4.40 26.43
N GLY A 454 22.26 -5.42 27.08
CA GLY A 454 20.98 -5.31 27.79
C GLY A 454 19.84 -4.85 26.90
N GLY A 455 19.12 -3.82 27.35
CA GLY A 455 17.94 -3.28 26.67
C GLY A 455 18.21 -2.72 25.27
N ASP A 456 19.44 -2.31 24.97
CA ASP A 456 19.83 -1.86 23.64
C ASP A 456 19.99 -3.01 22.63
N VAL A 457 19.85 -4.26 23.08
CA VAL A 457 19.85 -5.47 22.25
C VAL A 457 18.49 -6.15 22.29
N ALA A 458 18.01 -6.49 23.48
CA ALA A 458 16.74 -7.18 23.66
C ALA A 458 16.24 -7.09 25.10
N VAL A 459 14.92 -7.18 25.26
CA VAL A 459 14.26 -7.28 26.55
C VAL A 459 13.27 -8.43 26.53
N ARG A 460 13.32 -9.28 27.57
CA ARG A 460 12.28 -10.28 27.83
C ARG A 460 11.01 -9.58 28.32
N GLY A 461 9.88 -9.90 27.70
CA GLY A 461 8.58 -9.37 28.11
C GLY A 461 8.17 -9.78 29.52
N ARG A 462 7.26 -9.01 30.11
CA ARG A 462 6.67 -9.23 31.44
C ARG A 462 5.52 -10.22 31.43
N ILE A 463 5.00 -10.53 30.24
CA ILE A 463 3.96 -11.55 30.07
C ILE A 463 4.49 -12.80 29.38
N ALA A 464 3.94 -13.94 29.77
CA ALA A 464 4.13 -15.23 29.12
C ALA A 464 2.77 -15.87 28.85
N VAL A 465 2.57 -16.36 27.63
CA VAL A 465 1.40 -17.15 27.29
C VAL A 465 1.77 -18.62 27.43
N GLY A 466 1.06 -19.35 28.28
CA GLY A 466 1.25 -20.78 28.48
C GLY A 466 0.75 -21.63 27.30
N PRO A 467 0.85 -22.97 27.42
CA PRO A 467 0.27 -23.88 26.44
C PRO A 467 -1.21 -23.59 26.19
N VAL A 468 -1.63 -23.72 24.93
CA VAL A 468 -3.02 -23.53 24.54
C VAL A 468 -3.71 -24.89 24.50
N ASP A 469 -4.68 -25.08 25.40
CA ASP A 469 -5.58 -26.22 25.39
C ASP A 469 -6.56 -26.09 24.21
N GLY A 470 -6.38 -26.98 23.23
CA GLY A 470 -7.23 -27.13 22.04
C GLY A 470 -8.18 -28.31 22.10
N SER A 471 -8.37 -28.97 23.26
CA SER A 471 -9.20 -30.17 23.39
C SER A 471 -10.67 -29.98 22.99
N ARG A 472 -11.17 -28.73 23.07
CA ARG A 472 -12.52 -28.33 22.63
C ARG A 472 -12.53 -27.63 21.26
N ALA A 473 -11.44 -27.75 20.51
CA ALA A 473 -11.36 -27.24 19.15
C ALA A 473 -11.96 -28.25 18.15
N LEU A 474 -12.71 -27.73 17.18
CA LEU A 474 -13.38 -28.53 16.17
C LEU A 474 -12.64 -28.35 14.84
N VAL A 475 -11.95 -29.38 14.38
CA VAL A 475 -11.20 -29.35 13.11
C VAL A 475 -12.10 -29.77 11.96
N SER A 476 -12.14 -28.96 10.92
CA SER A 476 -12.67 -29.36 9.61
C SER A 476 -11.51 -29.71 8.68
N THR A 477 -11.65 -30.79 7.93
CA THR A 477 -10.73 -31.22 6.85
C THR A 477 -11.33 -31.00 5.46
N LYS A 478 -12.45 -30.27 5.37
CA LYS A 478 -13.08 -29.91 4.10
C LYS A 478 -12.27 -28.79 3.45
N GLU A 479 -11.52 -29.14 2.41
CA GLU A 479 -10.60 -28.22 1.74
C GLU A 479 -11.30 -26.95 1.23
N LYS A 480 -10.64 -25.80 1.40
CA LYS A 480 -11.10 -24.49 0.93
C LYS A 480 -9.98 -23.80 0.16
N ARG A 481 -10.16 -23.67 -1.15
CA ARG A 481 -9.27 -22.88 -2.00
C ARG A 481 -9.59 -21.41 -1.84
N LEU A 482 -8.70 -20.65 -1.20
CA LEU A 482 -8.92 -19.24 -0.95
C LEU A 482 -8.73 -18.42 -2.22
N THR A 483 -9.57 -17.40 -2.34
CA THR A 483 -9.41 -16.33 -3.32
C THR A 483 -8.11 -15.59 -3.01
N PRO A 484 -7.26 -15.29 -4.01
CA PRO A 484 -5.98 -14.63 -3.76
C PRO A 484 -6.21 -13.29 -3.08
N LEU A 485 -5.67 -13.15 -1.87
CA LEU A 485 -5.57 -11.84 -1.24
C LEU A 485 -4.44 -11.10 -1.94
N LEU A 486 -4.79 -10.01 -2.64
CA LEU A 486 -3.76 -9.12 -3.13
C LEU A 486 -2.97 -8.61 -1.92
N PRO A 487 -1.62 -8.67 -1.94
CA PRO A 487 -0.83 -8.13 -0.84
C PRO A 487 -1.21 -6.67 -0.62
N PRO A 488 -1.18 -6.18 0.64
CA PRO A 488 -1.43 -4.78 0.91
C PRO A 488 -0.43 -3.97 0.09
N LYS A 489 -0.92 -3.15 -0.85
CA LYS A 489 -0.05 -2.31 -1.69
C LYS A 489 0.20 -1.03 -0.92
N PRO A 490 1.39 -0.79 -0.33
CA PRO A 490 1.62 0.40 0.48
C PRO A 490 1.47 1.67 -0.36
N SER A 491 1.72 1.60 -1.67
CA SER A 491 1.45 2.69 -2.63
C SER A 491 -0.02 3.08 -2.75
N SER A 492 -0.95 2.30 -2.17
CA SER A 492 -2.38 2.66 -2.03
C SER A 492 -2.58 3.56 -0.82
N ALA A 493 -1.90 4.70 -0.80
CA ALA A 493 -1.77 5.64 0.31
C ALA A 493 -3.04 5.87 1.13
N ARG A 494 -4.19 6.04 0.47
CA ARG A 494 -5.53 6.26 1.07
C ARG A 494 -5.94 5.25 2.14
N ARG A 495 -5.37 4.05 2.14
CA ARG A 495 -5.68 2.98 3.11
C ARG A 495 -4.77 2.96 4.32
N PHE A 496 -3.69 3.73 4.30
CA PHE A 496 -2.61 3.64 5.28
C PHE A 496 -2.22 5.00 5.88
N LEU A 497 -2.64 6.12 5.29
CA LEU A 497 -2.27 7.45 5.75
C LEU A 497 -3.38 8.14 6.54
N THR A 498 -3.03 8.84 7.60
CA THR A 498 -3.93 9.70 8.39
C THR A 498 -3.35 11.11 8.52
N ASP A 499 -4.20 12.10 8.82
CA ASP A 499 -3.76 13.42 9.30
C ASP A 499 -3.41 13.35 10.81
N ALA A 500 -2.99 14.48 11.38
CA ALA A 500 -2.67 14.60 12.80
C ALA A 500 -3.88 14.40 13.75
N HIS A 501 -5.11 14.39 13.21
CA HIS A 501 -6.35 14.14 13.95
C HIS A 501 -6.84 12.69 13.76
N GLY A 502 -6.08 11.85 13.05
CA GLY A 502 -6.43 10.46 12.78
C GLY A 502 -7.40 10.25 11.63
N ARG A 503 -7.70 11.29 10.84
CA ARG A 503 -8.64 11.26 9.71
C ARG A 503 -7.93 11.03 8.39
N THR A 504 -8.66 10.76 7.32
CA THR A 504 -8.11 10.73 5.96
C THR A 504 -7.48 12.07 5.59
N PRO A 505 -6.23 12.11 5.07
CA PRO A 505 -5.64 13.33 4.54
C PRO A 505 -6.43 13.84 3.33
N MET A 506 -6.89 15.08 3.39
CA MET A 506 -7.68 15.75 2.36
C MET A 506 -7.04 17.08 1.96
N GLY A 507 -7.43 17.62 0.80
CA GLY A 507 -7.06 18.97 0.38
C GLY A 507 -7.81 20.06 1.16
N THR A 508 -7.52 21.32 0.86
CA THR A 508 -8.00 22.49 1.62
C THR A 508 -9.53 22.63 1.62
N GLY A 509 -10.21 22.17 0.56
CA GLY A 509 -11.67 22.15 0.44
C GLY A 509 -12.31 20.83 0.90
N LYS A 510 -11.57 19.97 1.61
CA LYS A 510 -11.97 18.60 2.00
C LYS A 510 -12.22 17.68 0.80
N GLU A 511 -11.56 17.95 -0.32
CA GLU A 511 -11.51 17.09 -1.50
C GLU A 511 -10.41 16.01 -1.36
N PRO A 512 -10.58 14.83 -2.00
CA PRO A 512 -9.54 13.82 -1.99
C PRO A 512 -8.24 14.33 -2.62
N LEU A 513 -7.10 13.99 -2.00
CA LEU A 513 -5.80 14.42 -2.48
C LEU A 513 -5.45 13.83 -3.86
N ARG A 514 -4.83 14.67 -4.69
CA ARG A 514 -4.07 14.28 -5.88
C ARG A 514 -2.96 13.30 -5.52
N ARG A 515 -2.64 12.39 -6.45
CA ARG A 515 -1.73 11.27 -6.15
C ARG A 515 -0.34 11.72 -5.70
N ASP A 516 0.20 12.75 -6.32
CA ASP A 516 1.52 13.31 -6.00
C ASP A 516 1.61 13.93 -4.59
N ARG A 517 0.47 14.22 -3.95
CA ARG A 517 0.39 14.80 -2.60
C ARG A 517 0.27 13.76 -1.48
N TYR A 518 0.43 12.47 -1.77
CA TYR A 518 0.55 11.45 -0.72
C TYR A 518 2.03 11.21 -0.33
N PHE A 519 2.22 10.71 0.89
CA PHE A 519 3.53 10.54 1.52
C PHE A 519 4.34 11.86 1.54
N THR A 520 3.72 12.89 2.09
CA THR A 520 4.31 14.22 2.31
C THR A 520 4.36 14.54 3.79
N ASP A 521 5.02 15.65 4.16
CA ASP A 521 5.06 16.11 5.54
C ASP A 521 3.64 16.37 6.09
N GLY A 522 3.46 16.14 7.40
CA GLY A 522 2.18 16.25 8.09
C GLY A 522 1.24 15.04 7.95
N GLN A 523 1.56 14.07 7.08
CA GLN A 523 0.85 12.81 6.97
C GLN A 523 1.47 11.74 7.88
N LEU A 524 0.62 10.96 8.53
CA LEU A 524 0.99 9.92 9.48
C LEU A 524 0.59 8.55 8.95
N LEU A 525 1.25 7.48 9.42
CA LEU A 525 0.86 6.11 9.14
C LEU A 525 -0.17 5.61 10.16
N GLY A 526 -1.18 4.91 9.67
CA GLY A 526 -2.12 4.14 10.47
C GLY A 526 -1.82 2.64 10.44
N SER A 527 -2.17 1.95 11.53
CA SER A 527 -2.12 0.50 11.63
C SER A 527 -3.24 -0.13 10.80
N ALA A 528 -2.90 -1.05 9.91
CA ALA A 528 -3.90 -1.76 9.12
C ALA A 528 -4.89 -2.50 10.03
N ALA A 529 -6.18 -2.28 9.80
CA ALA A 529 -7.26 -2.86 10.58
C ALA A 529 -8.22 -3.63 9.67
N TYR A 530 -8.79 -4.70 10.23
CA TYR A 530 -9.70 -5.60 9.53
C TYR A 530 -11.01 -5.66 10.33
N PRO A 531 -11.97 -4.76 10.04
CA PRO A 531 -13.24 -4.72 10.76
C PRO A 531 -13.92 -6.08 10.77
N VAL A 532 -14.62 -6.42 11.86
CA VAL A 532 -15.38 -7.68 11.95
C VAL A 532 -16.54 -7.68 10.96
N HIS A 533 -16.70 -8.80 10.25
CA HIS A 533 -17.80 -9.00 9.32
C HIS A 533 -19.03 -9.51 10.08
N ARG A 534 -19.85 -8.60 10.62
CA ARG A 534 -21.05 -8.92 11.44
C ARG A 534 -22.00 -9.91 10.77
N ARG A 535 -22.23 -9.76 9.46
CA ARG A 535 -23.05 -10.66 8.65
C ARG A 535 -22.62 -12.14 8.77
N LEU A 536 -21.31 -12.41 8.85
CA LEU A 536 -20.80 -13.78 9.03
C LEU A 536 -21.16 -14.34 10.41
N LEU A 537 -21.16 -13.49 11.46
CA LEU A 537 -21.55 -13.87 12.82
C LEU A 537 -23.05 -14.19 12.92
N GLU A 538 -23.86 -13.56 12.06
CA GLU A 538 -25.29 -13.82 11.92
C GLU A 538 -25.60 -15.06 11.03
N GLY A 539 -24.57 -15.80 10.60
CA GLY A 539 -24.73 -16.96 9.72
C GLY A 539 -25.01 -16.62 8.26
N LYS A 540 -24.89 -15.35 7.86
CA LYS A 540 -25.08 -14.91 6.47
C LYS A 540 -23.78 -15.02 5.69
N ASP A 541 -23.90 -15.12 4.36
CA ASP A 541 -22.78 -15.17 3.41
C ASP A 541 -21.80 -16.35 3.64
N LEU A 542 -22.24 -17.40 4.33
CA LEU A 542 -21.51 -18.66 4.57
C LEU A 542 -21.94 -19.76 3.59
N ASP A 543 -20.99 -20.57 3.15
CA ASP A 543 -21.27 -21.79 2.39
C ASP A 543 -21.82 -22.92 3.28
N SER A 544 -22.06 -24.10 2.70
CA SER A 544 -22.62 -25.26 3.41
C SER A 544 -21.73 -25.79 4.54
N ASP A 545 -20.46 -25.41 4.57
CA ASP A 545 -19.51 -25.83 5.60
C ASP A 545 -19.31 -24.75 6.67
N GLY A 546 -20.05 -23.64 6.60
CA GLY A 546 -19.88 -22.50 7.50
C GLY A 546 -18.67 -21.63 7.15
N PHE A 547 -18.13 -21.75 5.93
CA PHE A 547 -16.99 -20.96 5.45
C PHE A 547 -17.46 -19.72 4.66
N PRO A 548 -16.82 -18.54 4.78
CA PRO A 548 -17.27 -17.35 4.06
C PRO A 548 -17.25 -17.56 2.53
N LYS A 549 -18.41 -17.44 1.87
CA LYS A 549 -18.56 -17.70 0.42
C LYS A 549 -17.57 -16.88 -0.40
N ARG A 550 -17.38 -15.61 -0.06
CA ARG A 550 -16.46 -14.70 -0.77
C ARG A 550 -14.98 -15.11 -0.65
N ALA A 551 -14.63 -15.80 0.43
CA ALA A 551 -13.27 -16.28 0.65
C ALA A 551 -12.87 -17.38 -0.35
N VAL A 552 -13.85 -18.07 -0.94
CA VAL A 552 -13.62 -19.19 -1.88
C VAL A 552 -14.22 -18.95 -3.27
N THR A 553 -14.93 -17.83 -3.45
CA THR A 553 -15.50 -17.45 -4.75
C THR A 553 -14.39 -16.93 -5.65
N ALA A 554 -14.16 -17.63 -6.76
CA ALA A 554 -13.07 -17.33 -7.67
C ALA A 554 -13.10 -15.87 -8.13
N ALA A 555 -11.96 -15.17 -7.99
CA ALA A 555 -11.85 -13.79 -8.45
C ALA A 555 -12.04 -13.73 -9.97
N SER A 556 -13.11 -13.10 -10.43
CA SER A 556 -13.32 -12.75 -11.84
C SER A 556 -12.63 -11.42 -12.12
N LEU A 557 -11.66 -11.41 -13.05
CA LEU A 557 -11.16 -10.19 -13.68
C LEU A 557 -11.72 -10.10 -15.10
N ASP A 558 -12.50 -9.06 -15.39
CA ASP A 558 -13.05 -8.80 -16.73
C ASP A 558 -13.75 -10.05 -17.33
N GLY A 559 -14.48 -10.81 -16.50
CA GLY A 559 -15.17 -12.04 -16.92
C GLY A 559 -14.26 -13.26 -17.09
N ARG A 560 -12.97 -13.17 -16.73
CA ARG A 560 -12.01 -14.28 -16.71
C ARG A 560 -11.69 -14.66 -15.27
N VAL A 561 -11.92 -15.92 -14.93
CA VAL A 561 -11.52 -16.49 -13.64
C VAL A 561 -10.01 -16.43 -13.50
N GLN A 562 -9.49 -15.87 -12.40
CA GLN A 562 -8.07 -15.99 -12.08
C GLN A 562 -7.75 -17.45 -11.76
N ASN A 563 -7.12 -18.14 -12.71
CA ASN A 563 -6.69 -19.52 -12.59
C ASN A 563 -5.19 -19.66 -12.30
N ASN A 564 -4.51 -18.60 -11.84
CA ASN A 564 -3.07 -18.68 -11.56
C ASN A 564 -2.84 -19.40 -10.22
N GLU A 565 -2.59 -20.70 -10.25
CA GLU A 565 -2.50 -21.55 -9.06
C GLU A 565 -1.44 -21.05 -8.05
N ALA A 566 -0.36 -20.43 -8.54
CA ALA A 566 0.72 -19.81 -7.77
C ALA A 566 0.30 -18.74 -6.75
N VAL A 567 -0.89 -18.14 -6.86
CA VAL A 567 -1.35 -17.08 -5.96
C VAL A 567 -2.45 -17.52 -5.00
N HIS A 568 -2.86 -18.78 -5.04
CA HIS A 568 -3.88 -19.31 -4.13
C HIS A 568 -3.25 -20.01 -2.94
N LEU A 569 -3.85 -19.78 -1.77
CA LEU A 569 -3.66 -20.59 -0.59
C LEU A 569 -4.84 -21.55 -0.48
N THR A 570 -4.58 -22.85 -0.34
CA THR A 570 -5.61 -23.85 -0.07
C THR A 570 -5.54 -24.24 1.40
N ALA A 571 -6.58 -23.93 2.17
CA ALA A 571 -6.73 -24.44 3.53
C ALA A 571 -7.24 -25.88 3.45
N ARG A 572 -6.39 -26.86 3.76
CA ARG A 572 -6.79 -28.26 3.82
C ARG A 572 -7.53 -28.57 5.12
N SER A 573 -7.11 -27.93 6.20
CA SER A 573 -7.79 -27.98 7.49
C SER A 573 -7.87 -26.60 8.14
N TRP A 574 -8.86 -26.43 9.02
CA TRP A 574 -9.16 -25.18 9.72
C TRP A 574 -10.05 -25.44 10.94
N LEU A 575 -10.04 -24.54 11.93
CA LEU A 575 -10.93 -24.67 13.10
C LEU A 575 -12.28 -24.01 12.84
N THR A 576 -13.37 -24.73 13.13
CA THR A 576 -14.73 -24.26 12.89
C THR A 576 -15.20 -23.26 13.93
N ALA A 577 -16.17 -22.43 13.55
CA ALA A 577 -16.87 -21.57 14.49
C ALA A 577 -17.52 -22.42 15.60
N GLY A 578 -17.40 -21.98 16.85
CA GLY A 578 -17.77 -22.73 18.05
C GLY A 578 -16.61 -23.46 18.72
N SER A 579 -15.43 -23.54 18.10
CA SER A 579 -14.22 -24.05 18.75
C SER A 579 -13.86 -23.21 19.97
N VAL A 580 -13.49 -23.85 21.08
CA VAL A 580 -13.05 -23.19 22.32
C VAL A 580 -11.60 -23.54 22.59
N LEU A 581 -10.78 -22.51 22.84
CA LEU A 581 -9.37 -22.62 23.20
C LEU A 581 -9.16 -21.97 24.57
N ARG A 582 -8.27 -22.54 25.38
CA ARG A 582 -7.96 -21.99 26.71
C ARG A 582 -6.46 -21.90 26.93
N CYS A 583 -6.01 -20.86 27.63
CA CYS A 583 -4.62 -20.77 28.08
C CYS A 583 -4.51 -19.85 29.29
N THR A 584 -3.40 -19.97 30.01
CA THR A 584 -3.05 -19.06 31.10
C THR A 584 -2.02 -18.05 30.63
N VAL A 585 -2.29 -16.77 30.85
CA VAL A 585 -1.35 -15.66 30.62
C VAL A 585 -0.74 -15.27 31.97
N SER A 586 0.52 -15.60 32.19
CA SER A 586 1.25 -15.20 33.39
C SER A 586 1.87 -13.83 33.21
N PHE A 587 1.93 -13.03 34.26
CA PHE A 587 2.54 -11.71 34.26
C PHE A 587 3.35 -11.47 35.54
N THR A 588 4.35 -10.58 35.44
CA THR A 588 5.22 -10.21 36.57
C THR A 588 5.46 -8.71 36.57
N ASN A 589 5.56 -8.10 37.75
CA ASN A 589 5.88 -6.68 37.95
C ASN A 589 5.14 -5.72 36.99
N LEU A 590 3.84 -5.91 36.78
CA LEU A 590 3.02 -4.93 36.06
C LEU A 590 2.57 -3.84 37.03
N SER A 591 2.56 -2.58 36.60
CA SER A 591 1.84 -1.57 37.37
C SER A 591 0.33 -1.86 37.36
N SER A 592 -0.41 -1.22 38.27
CA SER A 592 -1.88 -1.33 38.28
C SER A 592 -2.48 -0.90 36.93
N ASP A 593 -1.93 0.15 36.32
CA ASP A 593 -2.36 0.68 35.03
C ASP A 593 -2.08 -0.29 33.88
N GLU A 594 -0.88 -0.88 33.84
CA GLU A 594 -0.50 -1.88 32.83
C GLU A 594 -1.39 -3.12 32.90
N LEU A 595 -1.69 -3.60 34.11
CA LEU A 595 -2.60 -4.72 34.34
C LEU A 595 -4.04 -4.35 33.98
N GLY A 596 -4.50 -3.15 34.34
CA GLY A 596 -5.82 -2.65 33.97
C GLY A 596 -6.03 -2.54 32.47
N ALA A 597 -5.02 -2.06 31.72
CA ALA A 597 -5.07 -2.04 30.26
C ALA A 597 -5.10 -3.45 29.64
N LEU A 598 -4.35 -4.41 30.19
CA LEU A 598 -4.39 -5.80 29.74
C LEU A 598 -5.77 -6.43 29.97
N VAL A 599 -6.32 -6.25 31.18
CA VAL A 599 -7.67 -6.71 31.55
C VAL A 599 -8.73 -6.08 30.65
N TRP A 600 -8.60 -4.78 30.35
CA TRP A 600 -9.54 -4.06 29.50
C TRP A 600 -9.61 -4.65 28.10
N VAL A 601 -8.46 -4.98 27.49
CA VAL A 601 -8.38 -5.62 26.15
C VAL A 601 -8.93 -7.04 26.15
N LEU A 602 -8.81 -7.77 27.27
CA LEU A 602 -9.32 -9.13 27.46
C LEU A 602 -10.80 -9.17 27.89
N THR A 603 -11.44 -8.02 28.03
CA THR A 603 -12.87 -7.89 28.36
C THR A 603 -13.63 -7.48 27.10
N PRO A 604 -14.39 -8.39 26.48
CA PRO A 604 -14.88 -8.17 25.11
C PRO A 604 -15.99 -7.11 25.03
N GLU A 605 -16.69 -6.82 26.12
CA GLU A 605 -17.65 -5.72 26.24
C GLU A 605 -16.97 -4.34 26.09
N ASN A 606 -15.69 -4.24 26.47
CA ASN A 606 -14.93 -3.00 26.34
C ASN A 606 -14.63 -2.64 24.89
N LEU A 607 -14.64 -3.63 24.00
CA LEU A 607 -14.38 -3.48 22.57
C LEU A 607 -15.62 -3.06 21.76
N VAL A 608 -16.75 -2.80 22.43
CA VAL A 608 -17.99 -2.30 21.81
C VAL A 608 -17.96 -0.76 21.72
N PRO A 609 -18.14 -0.15 20.53
CA PRO A 609 -18.26 1.30 20.34
C PRO A 609 -19.33 1.92 21.25
N GLN A 610 -19.13 3.17 21.67
CA GLN A 610 -20.02 3.83 22.62
C GLN A 610 -21.44 3.99 22.06
N GLU A 611 -21.54 4.24 20.76
CA GLU A 611 -22.76 4.44 19.99
C GLU A 611 -23.64 3.18 19.98
N GLU A 612 -23.02 2.01 20.10
CA GLU A 612 -23.69 0.70 20.08
C GLU A 612 -24.14 0.27 21.49
N ARG A 613 -23.78 1.03 22.53
CA ARG A 613 -24.11 0.73 23.94
C ARG A 613 -25.47 1.27 24.39
N ILE A 614 -26.36 1.66 23.47
CA ILE A 614 -27.65 2.30 23.78
C ILE A 614 -28.52 1.41 24.69
N THR A 615 -29.04 2.01 25.76
CA THR A 615 -29.76 1.36 26.87
C THR A 615 -30.89 0.42 26.41
N GLY A 616 -30.74 -0.87 26.72
CA GLY A 616 -31.75 -1.91 26.51
C GLY A 616 -31.16 -3.30 26.79
N ALA A 617 -32.00 -4.35 26.84
CA ALA A 617 -31.55 -5.73 27.08
C ALA A 617 -30.56 -6.24 26.02
N ARG A 618 -30.62 -5.70 24.80
CA ARG A 618 -29.71 -6.02 23.68
C ARG A 618 -28.31 -5.43 23.84
N ALA A 619 -28.13 -4.31 24.55
CA ALA A 619 -26.81 -3.70 24.72
C ALA A 619 -25.90 -4.44 25.72
N ARG A 620 -26.50 -5.17 26.68
CA ARG A 620 -25.74 -5.92 27.70
C ARG A 620 -25.11 -7.22 27.19
N SER A 621 -25.46 -7.68 25.99
CA SER A 621 -24.91 -8.89 25.38
C SER A 621 -23.98 -8.62 24.19
N LEU A 622 -23.77 -7.35 23.84
CA LEU A 622 -22.88 -6.98 22.75
C LEU A 622 -21.42 -7.10 23.20
N VAL A 623 -20.61 -7.68 22.32
CA VAL A 623 -19.18 -7.87 22.50
C VAL A 623 -18.44 -7.50 21.22
N GLY A 624 -17.20 -7.03 21.37
CA GLY A 624 -16.22 -6.94 20.30
C GLY A 624 -15.28 -8.14 20.30
N TYR A 625 -14.48 -8.25 19.25
CA TYR A 625 -13.68 -9.45 18.97
C TYR A 625 -12.25 -9.09 18.57
N LEU A 626 -11.32 -10.00 18.87
CA LEU A 626 -9.95 -9.92 18.38
C LEU A 626 -9.78 -10.79 17.12
N ARG A 627 -8.64 -10.63 16.44
CA ARG A 627 -8.38 -11.26 15.13
C ARG A 627 -7.10 -12.10 15.16
N MET A 628 -7.23 -13.37 14.81
CA MET A 628 -6.12 -14.34 14.80
C MET A 628 -6.07 -15.12 13.48
N GLY A 629 -4.90 -15.61 13.08
CA GLY A 629 -4.74 -16.44 11.88
C GLY A 629 -4.72 -15.66 10.55
N LEU A 630 -4.87 -16.41 9.46
CA LEU A 630 -4.81 -15.96 8.07
C LEU A 630 -6.20 -15.53 7.56
N GLY A 631 -6.23 -14.82 6.43
CA GLY A 631 -7.49 -14.54 5.73
C GLY A 631 -8.36 -13.45 6.35
N LYS A 632 -7.77 -12.57 7.18
CA LYS A 632 -8.50 -11.51 7.89
C LYS A 632 -9.39 -10.61 7.00
N PRO A 633 -9.01 -10.22 5.77
CA PRO A 633 -9.90 -9.46 4.88
C PRO A 633 -11.15 -10.21 4.41
N PHE A 634 -11.21 -11.52 4.59
CA PHE A 634 -12.40 -12.31 4.31
C PHE A 634 -13.30 -12.51 5.53
N GLY A 635 -12.97 -11.90 6.66
CA GLY A 635 -13.68 -12.10 7.93
C GLY A 635 -13.25 -13.36 8.70
N LEU A 636 -12.25 -14.11 8.23
CA LEU A 636 -11.71 -15.32 8.89
C LEU A 636 -10.97 -14.98 10.20
N GLY A 637 -11.10 -15.83 11.22
CA GLY A 637 -10.37 -15.71 12.48
C GLY A 637 -10.89 -14.64 13.45
N THR A 638 -12.21 -14.46 13.55
CA THR A 638 -12.84 -13.64 14.60
C THR A 638 -12.87 -14.45 15.89
N ILE A 639 -12.27 -13.92 16.96
CA ILE A 639 -12.15 -14.61 18.25
C ILE A 639 -12.79 -13.73 19.33
N GLU A 640 -13.76 -14.29 20.05
CA GLU A 640 -14.19 -13.71 21.33
C GLU A 640 -13.19 -14.14 22.40
N VAL A 641 -12.64 -13.17 23.13
CA VAL A 641 -11.64 -13.42 24.17
C VAL A 641 -12.24 -12.95 25.48
N ARG A 642 -12.19 -13.80 26.51
CA ARG A 642 -12.76 -13.52 27.82
C ARG A 642 -11.86 -14.07 28.92
N ILE A 643 -11.71 -13.31 30.00
CA ILE A 643 -11.12 -13.82 31.25
C ILE A 643 -12.10 -14.82 31.86
N ALA A 644 -11.65 -16.04 32.12
CA ALA A 644 -12.49 -17.07 32.75
C ALA A 644 -12.96 -16.62 34.13
N ASP A 645 -14.13 -17.09 34.58
CA ASP A 645 -14.65 -16.79 35.91
C ASP A 645 -13.65 -17.23 37.00
N GLY A 646 -13.25 -16.31 37.87
CA GLY A 646 -12.19 -16.55 38.87
C GLY A 646 -10.78 -16.76 38.28
N GLY A 647 -10.61 -16.48 36.99
CA GLY A 647 -9.37 -16.71 36.24
C GLY A 647 -8.29 -15.66 36.46
N LEU A 648 -8.61 -14.50 37.04
CA LEU A 648 -7.64 -13.44 37.34
C LEU A 648 -7.11 -13.59 38.77
N ARG A 649 -5.84 -13.94 38.89
CA ARG A 649 -5.11 -14.07 40.16
C ARG A 649 -3.93 -13.12 40.16
N ALA A 650 -3.76 -12.37 41.25
CA ALA A 650 -2.70 -11.38 41.36
C ALA A 650 -2.21 -11.24 42.81
N VAL A 651 -0.96 -10.82 42.97
CA VAL A 651 -0.36 -10.47 44.25
C VAL A 651 0.57 -9.28 44.06
N ARG A 652 0.57 -8.35 45.02
CA ARG A 652 1.52 -7.23 45.02
C ARG A 652 2.93 -7.70 45.38
N GLY A 653 3.93 -7.03 44.84
CA GLY A 653 5.33 -7.41 45.00
C GLY A 653 5.83 -7.34 46.43
N ASP A 654 5.34 -6.41 47.24
CA ASP A 654 5.63 -6.33 48.69
C ASP A 654 5.17 -7.60 49.42
N HIS A 655 3.91 -7.97 49.26
CA HIS A 655 3.35 -9.18 49.86
C HIS A 655 3.98 -10.46 49.31
N LEU A 656 4.28 -10.51 48.01
CA LEU A 656 4.96 -11.67 47.42
C LEU A 656 6.38 -11.79 47.95
N ALA A 657 7.12 -10.69 48.09
CA ALA A 657 8.45 -10.67 48.67
C ALA A 657 8.45 -11.12 50.15
N GLU A 658 7.48 -10.66 50.95
CA GLU A 658 7.28 -11.11 52.34
C GLU A 658 7.04 -12.62 52.40
N ARG A 659 6.20 -13.17 51.51
CA ARG A 659 5.93 -14.62 51.44
C ARG A 659 7.17 -15.41 51.04
N TYR A 660 7.96 -14.93 50.08
CA TYR A 660 9.24 -15.55 49.72
C TYR A 660 10.22 -15.53 50.90
N ALA A 661 10.37 -14.39 51.56
CA ALA A 661 11.29 -14.23 52.69
C ALA A 661 10.90 -15.13 53.88
N GLY A 662 9.60 -15.26 54.15
CA GLY A 662 9.06 -16.13 55.20
C GLY A 662 8.88 -17.60 54.78
N LEU A 663 9.21 -17.98 53.54
CA LEU A 663 8.89 -19.29 52.94
C LEU A 663 7.40 -19.69 53.07
N GLY A 664 6.51 -18.71 53.17
CA GLY A 664 5.06 -18.89 53.30
C GLY A 664 4.33 -19.01 51.95
N GLY A 665 5.05 -18.93 50.84
CA GLY A 665 4.54 -19.19 49.50
C GLY A 665 5.42 -18.64 48.39
N CYS A 666 5.01 -18.87 47.14
CA CYS A 666 5.70 -18.41 45.95
C CYS A 666 4.71 -18.01 44.84
N LEU A 667 5.22 -17.35 43.80
CA LEU A 667 4.46 -17.03 42.59
C LEU A 667 3.88 -18.31 41.98
N GLY A 668 2.59 -18.28 41.65
CA GLY A 668 1.79 -19.41 41.20
C GLY A 668 0.98 -20.11 42.31
N GLN A 669 1.25 -19.83 43.59
CA GLN A 669 0.44 -20.35 44.72
C GLN A 669 -0.62 -19.34 45.19
N GLU A 670 -0.84 -18.25 44.46
CA GLU A 670 -1.82 -17.22 44.82
C GLU A 670 -3.24 -17.75 44.74
N VAL A 671 -3.98 -17.62 45.84
CA VAL A 671 -5.41 -18.00 45.93
C VAL A 671 -6.32 -16.78 45.74
N THR A 672 -5.79 -15.56 45.88
CA THR A 672 -6.60 -14.34 45.73
C THR A 672 -7.00 -14.13 44.28
N THR A 673 -8.27 -14.32 44.02
CA THR A 673 -8.92 -14.04 42.74
C THR A 673 -9.52 -12.65 42.75
N TYR A 674 -9.42 -11.95 41.62
CA TYR A 674 -9.98 -10.62 41.42
C TYR A 674 -11.03 -10.63 40.31
N SER A 675 -11.94 -9.67 40.37
CA SER A 675 -12.82 -9.29 39.27
C SER A 675 -12.04 -8.39 38.28
N PRO A 676 -12.36 -8.43 36.97
CA PRO A 676 -11.86 -7.43 36.03
C PRO A 676 -12.06 -5.98 36.49
N ALA A 677 -13.12 -5.70 37.24
CA ALA A 677 -13.42 -4.35 37.76
C ALA A 677 -12.42 -3.87 38.84
N ASP A 678 -11.65 -4.77 39.45
CA ASP A 678 -10.64 -4.41 40.46
C ASP A 678 -9.39 -3.76 39.83
N PHE A 679 -9.21 -3.90 38.51
CA PHE A 679 -8.14 -3.29 37.73
C PHE A 679 -8.74 -2.46 36.58
N PRO A 680 -9.33 -1.29 36.87
CA PRO A 680 -9.90 -0.42 35.84
C PRO A 680 -8.82 0.13 34.92
N LEU A 681 -9.19 0.50 33.69
CA LEU A 681 -8.30 1.23 32.79
C LEU A 681 -8.19 2.68 33.31
N PRO A 682 -6.98 3.23 33.53
CA PRO A 682 -6.83 4.64 33.90
C PRO A 682 -7.30 5.54 32.74
N ASP A 683 -7.89 6.69 33.08
CA ASP A 683 -8.37 7.70 32.13
C ASP A 683 -9.36 7.17 31.08
N GLU A 684 -10.10 6.11 31.40
CA GLU A 684 -10.93 5.37 30.43
C GLU A 684 -11.91 6.26 29.66
N ASP A 685 -12.62 7.16 30.34
CA ASP A 685 -13.59 8.08 29.70
C ASP A 685 -12.94 9.02 28.69
N THR A 686 -11.68 9.41 28.94
CA THR A 686 -10.88 10.21 28.02
C THR A 686 -10.40 9.35 26.87
N LEU A 687 -9.85 8.16 27.17
CA LEU A 687 -9.33 7.23 26.18
C LEU A 687 -10.39 6.79 25.17
N ARG A 688 -11.61 6.50 25.62
CA ARG A 688 -12.74 6.12 24.75
C ARG A 688 -13.10 7.18 23.70
N LYS A 689 -12.75 8.45 23.94
CA LYS A 689 -12.99 9.57 23.01
C LYS A 689 -11.82 9.82 22.06
N THR A 690 -10.71 9.09 22.22
CA THR A 690 -9.54 9.24 21.36
C THR A 690 -9.74 8.53 20.01
N PRO A 691 -9.20 9.06 18.90
CA PRO A 691 -9.40 8.46 17.59
C PRO A 691 -8.92 7.00 17.47
N TRP A 692 -7.83 6.64 18.16
CA TRP A 692 -7.28 5.28 18.07
C TRP A 692 -8.08 4.26 18.86
N VAL A 693 -8.68 4.63 20.00
CA VAL A 693 -9.57 3.73 20.75
C VAL A 693 -10.91 3.58 20.04
N GLN A 694 -11.50 4.66 19.52
CA GLN A 694 -12.71 4.56 18.69
C GLN A 694 -12.46 3.66 17.47
N GLY A 695 -11.32 3.85 16.79
CA GLY A 695 -10.92 3.01 15.67
C GLY A 695 -10.70 1.54 16.06
N LEU A 696 -10.09 1.27 17.23
CA LEU A 696 -9.93 -0.08 17.78
C LEU A 696 -11.28 -0.75 18.02
N GLN A 697 -12.21 -0.05 18.68
CA GLN A 697 -13.54 -0.55 18.99
C GLN A 697 -14.34 -0.81 17.72
N CYS A 698 -14.37 0.14 16.78
CA CYS A 698 -15.04 -0.04 15.50
C CYS A 698 -14.46 -1.21 14.71
N ALA A 699 -13.12 -1.39 14.69
CA ALA A 699 -12.49 -2.55 14.05
C ALA A 699 -12.87 -3.88 14.73
N ALA A 700 -12.81 -3.92 16.06
CA ALA A 700 -13.11 -5.10 16.86
C ALA A 700 -14.60 -5.47 16.82
N PHE A 701 -15.48 -4.49 16.67
CA PHE A 701 -16.92 -4.67 16.65
C PHE A 701 -17.47 -4.90 15.25
N GLY A 702 -16.99 -4.18 14.23
CA GLY A 702 -17.53 -4.20 12.88
C GLY A 702 -18.70 -3.24 12.67
N TYR A 703 -19.41 -3.40 11.56
CA TYR A 703 -20.51 -2.52 11.14
C TYR A 703 -21.88 -3.19 11.28
N THR A 704 -22.88 -2.46 11.77
CA THR A 704 -24.25 -2.95 12.08
C THR A 704 -25.30 -2.58 11.03
N ASP A 705 -24.93 -1.77 10.04
CA ASP A 705 -25.78 -1.30 8.93
C ASP A 705 -26.17 -2.39 7.91
N GLY A 706 -25.62 -3.59 8.03
CA GLY A 706 -25.92 -4.73 7.17
C GLY A 706 -25.24 -4.69 5.78
N HIS A 707 -24.41 -3.69 5.50
CA HIS A 707 -23.64 -3.59 4.26
C HIS A 707 -22.51 -4.64 4.21
N PRO A 708 -22.14 -5.13 3.02
CA PRO A 708 -21.05 -6.10 2.89
C PRO A 708 -19.70 -5.47 3.21
N VAL A 709 -18.85 -6.22 3.92
CA VAL A 709 -17.44 -5.86 4.11
C VAL A 709 -16.59 -6.57 3.06
N ARG A 710 -15.94 -5.81 2.16
CA ARG A 710 -15.19 -6.34 1.01
C ARG A 710 -14.11 -5.40 0.51
N HIS A 711 -13.24 -5.91 -0.37
CA HIS A 711 -12.41 -5.04 -1.17
C HIS A 711 -13.23 -4.37 -2.29
N MET A 712 -12.80 -3.16 -2.65
CA MET A 712 -13.23 -2.52 -3.89
C MET A 712 -12.88 -3.41 -5.08
N SER A 713 -13.83 -3.67 -5.97
CA SER A 713 -13.61 -4.44 -7.18
C SER A 713 -12.70 -3.68 -8.16
N LEU A 714 -12.17 -4.34 -9.17
CA LEU A 714 -11.30 -3.68 -10.14
C LEU A 714 -12.04 -2.68 -11.03
N ALA A 715 -13.30 -2.94 -11.34
CA ALA A 715 -14.16 -2.02 -12.08
C ALA A 715 -14.40 -0.75 -11.26
N GLU A 716 -14.78 -0.89 -9.99
CA GLU A 716 -14.93 0.22 -9.05
C GLU A 716 -13.60 0.96 -8.85
N ASN A 717 -12.50 0.24 -8.71
CA ASN A 717 -11.18 0.84 -8.50
C ASN A 717 -10.73 1.67 -9.70
N LYS A 718 -10.97 1.18 -10.93
CA LYS A 718 -10.68 1.91 -12.17
C LYS A 718 -11.48 3.21 -12.25
N VAL A 719 -12.74 3.18 -11.82
CA VAL A 719 -13.63 4.33 -11.80
C VAL A 719 -13.21 5.32 -10.70
N ASN A 720 -12.97 4.85 -9.48
CA ASN A 720 -12.54 5.66 -8.33
C ASN A 720 -11.16 6.32 -8.50
N ASN A 721 -10.37 5.83 -9.45
CA ASN A 721 -9.03 6.32 -9.77
C ASN A 721 -8.98 7.29 -10.96
N GLN A 722 -10.14 7.71 -11.47
CA GLN A 722 -10.24 8.72 -12.52
C GLN A 722 -9.88 10.12 -11.99
N THR A 723 -9.24 10.87 -12.88
CA THR A 723 -8.63 12.18 -12.66
C THR A 723 -9.02 13.11 -13.80
N GLU A 724 -9.03 14.41 -13.53
CA GLU A 724 -9.16 15.44 -14.56
C GLU A 724 -7.89 15.53 -15.38
N GLY A 725 -8.03 15.67 -16.70
CA GLY A 725 -6.89 15.66 -17.61
C GLY A 725 -5.94 16.84 -17.37
N GLU A 726 -6.47 18.04 -17.23
CA GLU A 726 -5.62 19.24 -17.14
C GLU A 726 -4.89 19.34 -15.81
N SER A 727 -5.58 19.08 -14.69
CA SER A 727 -5.05 19.31 -13.34
C SER A 727 -4.48 18.05 -12.67
N GLY A 728 -4.82 16.85 -13.17
CA GLY A 728 -4.54 15.58 -12.53
C GLY A 728 -5.31 15.34 -11.22
N GLU A 729 -6.15 16.29 -10.78
CA GLU A 729 -6.97 16.18 -9.57
C GLU A 729 -8.00 15.04 -9.73
N PRO A 730 -8.40 14.35 -8.65
CA PRO A 730 -9.48 13.38 -8.73
C PRO A 730 -10.77 14.02 -9.27
N LYS A 731 -11.46 13.32 -10.17
CA LYS A 731 -12.77 13.80 -10.66
C LYS A 731 -13.78 13.91 -9.50
N PRO A 732 -14.85 14.73 -9.62
CA PRO A 732 -15.91 14.78 -8.62
C PRO A 732 -16.44 13.39 -8.23
N GLY A 733 -16.53 13.11 -6.93
CA GLY A 733 -16.95 11.81 -6.40
C GLY A 733 -15.99 10.64 -6.64
N ARG A 734 -14.75 10.92 -7.10
CA ARG A 734 -13.65 9.96 -7.21
C ARG A 734 -12.60 10.29 -6.15
N GLY A 735 -11.58 9.46 -6.05
CA GLY A 735 -10.57 9.66 -5.02
C GLY A 735 -10.92 9.03 -3.66
N LEU A 736 -12.01 8.28 -3.56
CA LEU A 736 -12.57 7.79 -2.31
C LEU A 736 -11.56 6.90 -1.54
N ALA A 737 -11.46 7.15 -0.25
CA ALA A 737 -10.75 6.36 0.74
C ALA A 737 -11.76 5.59 1.62
N PRO A 738 -11.33 4.57 2.38
CA PRO A 738 -12.12 4.06 3.49
C PRO A 738 -12.54 5.17 4.44
N THR A 739 -13.84 5.22 4.77
CA THR A 739 -14.35 6.07 5.86
C THR A 739 -13.58 5.73 7.14
N ASP A 740 -13.15 6.76 7.86
CA ASP A 740 -12.28 6.57 9.03
C ASP A 740 -13.02 5.80 10.13
N LEU A 741 -12.34 4.85 10.80
CA LEU A 741 -12.97 4.02 11.84
C LEU A 741 -13.28 4.77 13.14
N CYS A 742 -12.73 5.98 13.29
CA CYS A 742 -12.89 6.80 14.49
C CYS A 742 -14.11 7.74 14.42
N VAL A 743 -15.00 7.56 13.44
CA VAL A 743 -16.26 8.30 13.37
C VAL A 743 -17.40 7.45 13.96
N ALA A 744 -18.39 8.11 14.56
CA ALA A 744 -19.48 7.47 15.30
C ALA A 744 -20.30 6.47 14.46
N ASP A 745 -20.59 6.81 13.21
CA ASP A 745 -21.31 5.95 12.27
C ASP A 745 -20.63 6.03 10.89
N PRO A 746 -19.63 5.18 10.62
CA PRO A 746 -18.89 5.24 9.38
C PRO A 746 -19.78 4.82 8.22
N ASP A 747 -19.98 5.72 7.25
CA ASP A 747 -20.72 5.43 6.02
C ASP A 747 -20.01 4.41 5.11
N PRO A 748 -20.75 3.52 4.42
CA PRO A 748 -20.18 2.66 3.40
C PRO A 748 -19.72 3.48 2.18
N ILE A 749 -18.66 3.01 1.51
CA ILE A 749 -18.19 3.63 0.26
C ILE A 749 -19.23 3.42 -0.84
N ARG A 750 -19.51 4.50 -1.58
CA ARG A 750 -20.37 4.49 -2.78
C ARG A 750 -19.59 4.95 -4.00
N VAL A 751 -19.26 4.03 -4.90
CA VAL A 751 -18.62 4.35 -6.17
C VAL A 751 -19.71 4.47 -7.24
N ALA A 752 -19.93 5.67 -7.79
CA ALA A 752 -20.92 5.83 -8.86
C ALA A 752 -20.50 5.08 -10.14
N PRO A 753 -21.37 4.26 -10.75
CA PRO A 753 -21.05 3.53 -11.98
C PRO A 753 -20.74 4.49 -13.14
N PRO A 754 -19.97 4.05 -14.14
CA PRO A 754 -19.74 4.86 -15.33
C PRO A 754 -21.05 5.06 -16.11
N PRO A 755 -21.26 6.21 -16.76
CA PRO A 755 -22.45 6.42 -17.60
C PRO A 755 -22.50 5.36 -18.71
N PRO A 756 -23.72 4.89 -19.09
CA PRO A 756 -23.87 3.90 -20.15
C PRO A 756 -23.23 4.41 -21.43
N ARG A 757 -22.42 3.57 -22.09
CA ARG A 757 -21.87 3.91 -23.41
C ARG A 757 -23.05 4.04 -24.38
N PRO A 758 -23.12 5.11 -25.22
CA PRO A 758 -24.12 5.19 -26.26
C PRO A 758 -24.02 3.96 -27.16
N ALA A 759 -25.15 3.31 -27.42
CA ALA A 759 -25.21 2.12 -28.25
C ALA A 759 -24.56 2.43 -29.60
N ARG A 760 -23.51 1.68 -29.96
CA ARG A 760 -23.02 1.69 -31.34
C ARG A 760 -24.16 1.15 -32.20
N GLY A 761 -24.86 2.03 -32.90
CA GLY A 761 -25.89 1.65 -33.86
C GLY A 761 -25.31 0.61 -34.81
N ASN A 762 -25.95 -0.57 -34.85
CA ASN A 762 -25.71 -1.56 -35.87
C ASN A 762 -26.03 -0.94 -37.24
N ARG A 763 -25.04 -0.36 -37.92
CA ARG A 763 -25.08 -0.21 -39.37
C ARG A 763 -24.93 -1.59 -40.00
N ARG A 764 -26.01 -2.38 -39.99
CA ARG A 764 -26.20 -3.38 -41.03
C ARG A 764 -26.55 -2.61 -42.30
N ALA A 765 -25.63 -2.64 -43.25
CA ALA A 765 -25.92 -2.29 -44.63
C ALA A 765 -27.12 -3.12 -45.10
N VAL A 766 -28.22 -2.45 -45.42
CA VAL A 766 -29.19 -2.99 -46.37
C VAL A 766 -28.54 -2.82 -47.74
N ARG A 767 -28.49 -3.92 -48.48
CA ARG A 767 -28.01 -3.99 -49.87
C ARG A 767 -28.85 -3.09 -50.77
#